data_AF-A0A3B1AGZ8-F1
#
_entry.id   AF-A0A3B1AGZ8-F1
#
_cell.length_a   1.000
_cell.length_b   1.000
_cell.length_c   1.000
_cell.angle_alpha   90.00
_cell.angle_beta   90.00
_cell.angle_gamma   90.00
#
_symmetry.space_group_name_H-M   'P 1'
#
loop_
_entity.id
_entity.type
_entity.pdbx_description
1 polymer ?
#
loop_
_entity_poly.entity_id
_entity_poly.type
_entity_poly.pdbx_seq_one_letter_code
_entity_poly.pdbx_strand_id
1 'polypeptide(L)'
;MRYFSLVKLIILMIALLILTGQWAVIFYFGAVGAIAYIFIISLLAAFIVRPFLLWGKSIYTPLNFKTFWKPLLIGVTLMSTISYGEYFLVGFYQTGLLNTIAFIPWVVVFFVFPVVYFTQRGIRHNLALRNRARNYIQLHIRIGHSIHVPIIVDHLRFVNSRNGKESVIRLPAYRDDSSYDYDEQEQNEMDLALKIESAERVCFVEETDIPFGADIFYMSWYSLVEDTYFQDEFPFSLDDFSFRISKYDGAKQLRSKAHYRQNAGMLSLRIHPLGYVSLYEYSSMLLCYVNAKTKNITGNAKKTLLRKFRPYGRFPGLHNAVLPTLPDEYRKKHFELRYLVQNRVFDWCLCFDGLHENTRFDIDDASYFNDRFKSEELAKIKRAPLPEKIEIMYSGNGVLWPWLLIYIDVDKLNQALKELFSNNEASPVEFLVVVEDNETNDITFFINANGQSVEFNDWQSRVQQEYKEKIKKLMSVLAQEESALKVLAEAWKDVKSKDFKAAAGKCDTLLAMTPVNPQVYFLQGSILRYTEGPSAFMDKLDYLLEKADEDVFTTSRLNNYAGCMLDDQRQYSAALTYFVKASSIDPDDGMYLANIAEIYYKLKKPKKALQFVQKALAKNHQNDMINEIIKNDGVIS
;
A
#
# COMPACT_ATOMS: atom_id res chain seq x y z
N MET A 1 17.85 -14.24 -17.30
CA MET A 1 18.71 -15.34 -16.76
C MET A 1 19.36 -16.23 -17.84
N ARG A 2 18.70 -16.58 -18.96
CA ARG A 2 19.27 -17.50 -19.99
C ARG A 2 20.54 -17.02 -20.72
N TYR A 3 20.70 -15.72 -20.96
CA TYR A 3 21.92 -15.16 -21.57
C TYR A 3 23.15 -15.29 -20.66
N PHE A 4 22.94 -15.19 -19.34
CA PHE A 4 24.02 -15.21 -18.34
C PHE A 4 24.58 -16.63 -18.10
N SER A 5 23.79 -17.68 -18.38
CA SER A 5 24.26 -19.07 -18.32
C SER A 5 25.04 -19.48 -19.57
N LEU A 6 24.67 -18.98 -20.76
CA LEU A 6 25.35 -19.28 -22.02
C LEU A 6 26.76 -18.70 -22.05
N VAL A 7 26.93 -17.44 -21.61
CA VAL A 7 28.25 -16.79 -21.53
C VAL A 7 29.18 -17.53 -20.56
N LYS A 8 28.68 -17.98 -19.40
CA LYS A 8 29.46 -18.79 -18.46
C LYS A 8 29.91 -20.12 -19.07
N LEU A 9 29.05 -20.77 -19.85
CA LEU A 9 29.37 -22.02 -20.53
C LEU A 9 30.47 -21.84 -21.58
N ILE A 10 30.38 -20.77 -22.39
CA ILE A 10 31.40 -20.44 -23.40
C ILE A 10 32.75 -20.15 -22.73
N ILE A 11 32.76 -19.37 -21.65
CA ILE A 11 33.99 -19.07 -20.88
C ILE A 11 34.60 -20.36 -20.32
N LEU A 12 33.77 -21.28 -19.80
CA LEU A 12 34.23 -22.58 -19.30
C LEU A 12 34.84 -23.44 -20.41
N MET A 13 34.23 -23.48 -21.59
CA MET A 13 34.77 -24.22 -22.74
C MET A 13 36.11 -23.66 -23.21
N ILE A 14 36.25 -22.34 -23.29
CA ILE A 14 37.51 -21.68 -23.65
C ILE A 14 38.59 -21.98 -22.59
N ALA A 15 38.26 -21.92 -21.31
CA ALA A 15 39.19 -22.25 -20.24
C ALA A 15 39.67 -23.72 -20.34
N LEU A 16 38.75 -24.67 -20.58
CA LEU A 16 39.09 -26.08 -20.79
C LEU A 16 40.02 -26.27 -21.99
N LEU A 17 39.77 -25.59 -23.11
CA LEU A 17 40.63 -25.63 -24.30
C LEU A 17 42.04 -25.10 -24.05
N ILE A 18 42.15 -24.02 -23.26
CA ILE A 18 43.46 -23.46 -22.88
C ILE A 18 44.22 -24.44 -21.98
N LEU A 19 43.56 -25.03 -20.99
CA LEU A 19 44.18 -26.00 -20.08
C LEU A 19 44.64 -27.27 -20.82
N THR A 20 43.82 -27.81 -21.72
CA THR A 20 44.21 -28.98 -22.51
C THR A 20 45.34 -28.68 -23.48
N GLY A 21 45.35 -27.50 -24.09
CA GLY A 21 46.44 -27.03 -24.94
C GLY A 21 47.75 -26.88 -24.17
N GLN A 22 47.69 -26.30 -22.98
CA GLN A 22 48.85 -26.13 -22.09
C GLN A 22 49.43 -27.47 -21.66
N TRP A 23 48.58 -28.42 -21.25
CA TRP A 23 48.98 -29.79 -20.93
C TRP A 23 49.74 -30.46 -22.09
N ALA A 24 49.21 -30.35 -23.32
CA ALA A 24 49.86 -30.93 -24.51
C ALA A 24 51.22 -30.28 -24.78
N VAL A 25 51.32 -28.95 -24.66
CA VAL A 25 52.58 -28.24 -24.86
C VAL A 25 53.62 -28.63 -23.80
N ILE A 26 53.22 -28.75 -22.54
CA ILE A 26 54.09 -29.22 -21.46
C ILE A 26 54.55 -30.66 -21.74
N PHE A 27 53.66 -31.53 -22.22
CA PHE A 27 53.98 -32.93 -22.53
C PHE A 27 55.06 -33.09 -23.60
N TYR A 28 54.97 -32.32 -24.69
CA TYR A 28 55.92 -32.43 -25.81
C TYR A 28 57.16 -31.55 -25.69
N PHE A 29 57.06 -30.39 -25.04
CA PHE A 29 58.10 -29.36 -25.04
C PHE A 29 58.60 -28.96 -23.65
N GLY A 30 58.09 -29.59 -22.59
CA GLY A 30 58.52 -29.37 -21.22
C GLY A 30 58.35 -27.93 -20.72
N ALA A 31 59.23 -27.51 -19.81
CA ALA A 31 59.15 -26.19 -19.17
C ALA A 31 59.32 -25.02 -20.15
N VAL A 32 60.14 -25.18 -21.20
CA VAL A 32 60.37 -24.14 -22.21
C VAL A 32 59.09 -23.88 -23.01
N GLY A 33 58.39 -24.95 -23.41
CA GLY A 33 57.08 -24.85 -24.05
C GLY A 33 56.04 -24.20 -23.14
N ALA A 34 56.02 -24.57 -21.85
CA ALA A 34 55.11 -24.00 -20.86
C ALA A 34 55.26 -22.47 -20.75
N ILE A 35 56.51 -21.98 -20.64
CA ILE A 35 56.80 -20.55 -20.54
C ILE A 35 56.32 -19.82 -21.79
N ALA A 36 56.63 -20.34 -22.99
CA ALA A 36 56.15 -19.74 -24.24
C ALA A 36 54.62 -19.67 -24.31
N TYR A 37 53.94 -20.76 -23.90
CA TYR A 37 52.49 -20.85 -23.89
C TYR A 37 51.85 -19.82 -22.93
N ILE A 38 52.38 -19.68 -21.70
CA ILE A 38 51.95 -18.68 -20.71
C ILE A 38 51.94 -17.29 -21.33
N PHE A 39 53.05 -16.89 -21.96
CA PHE A 39 53.19 -15.55 -22.54
C PHE A 39 52.23 -15.34 -23.72
N ILE A 40 52.10 -16.31 -24.61
CA ILE A 40 51.23 -16.21 -25.80
C ILE A 40 49.77 -16.06 -25.38
N ILE A 41 49.27 -16.94 -24.50
CA ILE A 41 47.87 -16.91 -24.07
C ILE A 41 47.57 -15.66 -23.24
N SER A 42 48.48 -15.26 -22.35
CA SER A 42 48.29 -14.04 -21.54
C SER A 42 48.29 -12.77 -22.38
N LEU A 43 49.10 -12.73 -23.44
CA LEU A 43 49.11 -11.64 -24.42
C LEU A 43 47.79 -11.57 -25.18
N LEU A 44 47.31 -12.71 -25.71
CA LEU A 44 46.02 -12.78 -26.41
C LEU A 44 44.86 -12.35 -25.50
N ALA A 45 44.83 -12.82 -24.25
CA ALA A 45 43.81 -12.44 -23.28
C ALA A 45 43.81 -10.93 -23.00
N ALA A 46 44.99 -10.30 -22.88
CA ALA A 46 45.11 -8.85 -22.68
C ALA A 46 44.54 -8.05 -23.85
N PHE A 47 44.72 -8.52 -25.09
CA PHE A 47 44.12 -7.91 -26.28
C PHE A 47 42.60 -8.10 -26.34
N ILE A 48 42.09 -9.27 -25.96
CA ILE A 48 40.65 -9.58 -25.98
C ILE A 48 39.88 -8.78 -24.92
N VAL A 49 40.44 -8.57 -23.73
CA VAL A 49 39.78 -7.84 -22.63
C VAL A 49 39.76 -6.33 -22.87
N ARG A 50 40.73 -5.80 -23.64
CA ARG A 50 40.93 -4.37 -23.83
C ARG A 50 39.71 -3.63 -24.41
N PRO A 51 39.01 -4.09 -25.46
CA PRO A 51 37.80 -3.45 -25.96
C PRO A 51 36.70 -3.29 -24.90
N PHE A 52 36.53 -4.27 -24.02
CA PHE A 52 35.54 -4.22 -22.94
C PHE A 52 35.89 -3.17 -21.87
N LEU A 53 37.17 -3.00 -21.56
CA LEU A 53 37.64 -1.96 -20.64
C LEU A 53 37.57 -0.54 -21.22
N LEU A 54 37.46 -0.43 -22.55
CA LEU A 54 37.34 0.81 -23.29
C LEU A 54 35.89 1.12 -23.72
N TRP A 55 34.91 0.32 -23.30
CA TRP A 55 33.52 0.55 -23.67
C TRP A 55 33.05 1.94 -23.22
N GLY A 56 32.57 2.75 -24.17
CA GLY A 56 32.19 4.15 -23.94
C GLY A 56 33.36 5.16 -24.04
N LYS A 57 34.56 4.74 -24.45
CA LYS A 57 35.74 5.60 -24.64
C LYS A 57 36.29 5.49 -26.07
N SER A 58 37.10 6.47 -26.47
CA SER A 58 37.72 6.52 -27.81
C SER A 58 38.59 5.30 -28.10
N ILE A 59 38.42 4.74 -29.31
CA ILE A 59 39.15 3.58 -29.85
C ILE A 59 40.67 3.86 -29.98
N TYR A 60 41.07 5.13 -30.02
CA TYR A 60 42.47 5.57 -30.14
C TYR A 60 43.21 5.72 -28.81
N THR A 61 42.68 5.17 -27.71
CA THR A 61 43.36 5.26 -26.40
C THR A 61 44.66 4.43 -26.40
N PRO A 62 45.81 5.04 -26.06
CA PRO A 62 47.10 4.34 -26.11
C PRO A 62 47.16 3.20 -25.07
N LEU A 63 48.06 2.25 -25.30
CA LEU A 63 48.38 1.18 -24.35
C LEU A 63 48.80 1.80 -23.02
N ASN A 64 48.01 1.59 -21.97
CA ASN A 64 48.30 2.12 -20.65
C ASN A 64 48.24 1.01 -19.61
N PHE A 65 48.74 1.33 -18.41
CA PHE A 65 48.86 0.34 -17.34
C PHE A 65 47.52 -0.30 -16.96
N LYS A 66 46.43 0.48 -16.92
CA LYS A 66 45.11 -0.02 -16.49
C LYS A 66 44.42 -0.88 -17.55
N THR A 67 44.61 -0.58 -18.83
CA THR A 67 43.85 -1.18 -19.94
C THR A 67 44.57 -2.35 -20.62
N PHE A 68 45.89 -2.48 -20.44
CA PHE A 68 46.67 -3.54 -21.09
C PHE A 68 47.67 -4.25 -20.17
N TRP A 69 48.60 -3.51 -19.55
CA TRP A 69 49.66 -4.14 -18.75
C TRP A 69 49.13 -4.83 -17.49
N LYS A 70 48.13 -4.25 -16.81
CA LYS A 70 47.49 -4.88 -15.64
C LYS A 70 46.78 -6.20 -16.02
N PRO A 71 45.90 -6.25 -17.05
CA PRO A 71 45.37 -7.52 -17.55
C PRO A 71 46.45 -8.55 -17.93
N LEU A 72 47.52 -8.12 -18.62
CA LEU A 72 48.63 -9.00 -19.01
C LEU A 72 49.35 -9.60 -17.79
N LEU A 73 49.68 -8.78 -16.79
CA LEU A 73 50.32 -9.23 -15.54
C LEU A 73 49.43 -10.22 -14.78
N ILE A 74 48.13 -9.94 -14.70
CA ILE A 74 47.16 -10.86 -14.10
C ILE A 74 47.13 -12.19 -14.86
N GLY A 75 47.08 -12.13 -16.20
CA GLY A 75 47.10 -13.31 -17.07
C GLY A 75 48.34 -14.17 -16.86
N VAL A 76 49.54 -13.56 -16.92
CA VAL A 76 50.81 -14.25 -16.73
C VAL A 76 50.89 -14.89 -15.35
N THR A 77 50.46 -14.18 -14.30
CA THR A 77 50.48 -14.70 -12.92
C THR A 77 49.57 -15.92 -12.77
N LEU A 78 48.35 -15.84 -13.30
CA LEU A 78 47.39 -16.94 -13.24
C LEU A 78 47.88 -18.15 -14.05
N MET A 79 48.31 -17.95 -15.29
CA MET A 79 48.78 -19.02 -16.17
C MET A 79 50.07 -19.67 -15.67
N SER A 80 50.99 -18.88 -15.10
CA SER A 80 52.21 -19.42 -14.46
C SER A 80 51.85 -20.31 -13.28
N THR A 81 50.88 -19.89 -12.47
CA THR A 81 50.40 -20.69 -11.34
C THR A 81 49.80 -21.99 -11.84
N ILE A 82 48.94 -21.97 -12.87
CA ILE A 82 48.34 -23.19 -13.43
C ILE A 82 49.41 -24.12 -14.04
N SER A 83 50.31 -23.56 -14.84
CA SER A 83 51.38 -24.32 -15.53
C SER A 83 52.31 -25.01 -14.55
N TYR A 84 52.56 -24.40 -13.39
CA TYR A 84 53.37 -25.00 -12.33
C TYR A 84 52.79 -26.36 -11.88
N GLY A 85 51.48 -26.44 -11.65
CA GLY A 85 50.83 -27.70 -11.26
C GLY A 85 50.78 -28.73 -12.38
N GLU A 86 50.42 -28.29 -13.60
CA GLU A 86 50.36 -29.18 -14.77
C GLU A 86 51.72 -29.78 -15.12
N TYR A 87 52.81 -29.03 -14.96
CA TYR A 87 54.17 -29.51 -15.17
C TYR A 87 54.49 -30.75 -14.33
N PHE A 88 54.15 -30.74 -13.03
CA PHE A 88 54.36 -31.90 -12.16
C PHE A 88 53.42 -33.06 -12.48
N LEU A 89 52.18 -32.78 -12.90
CA LEU A 89 51.22 -33.82 -13.30
C LEU A 89 51.65 -34.52 -14.59
N VAL A 90 52.14 -33.78 -15.58
CA VAL A 90 52.70 -34.32 -16.82
C VAL A 90 53.95 -35.15 -16.52
N GLY A 91 54.85 -34.64 -15.67
CA GLY A 91 56.03 -35.39 -15.24
C GLY A 91 55.67 -36.70 -14.54
N PHE A 92 54.65 -36.69 -13.68
CA PHE A 92 54.11 -37.89 -13.05
C PHE A 92 53.52 -38.87 -14.07
N TYR A 93 52.77 -38.37 -15.06
CA TYR A 93 52.22 -39.21 -16.14
C TYR A 93 53.31 -39.91 -16.95
N GLN A 94 54.44 -39.24 -17.21
CA GLN A 94 55.55 -39.78 -18.00
C GLN A 94 56.46 -40.73 -17.20
N THR A 95 56.65 -40.49 -15.89
CA THR A 95 57.70 -41.16 -15.08
C THR A 95 57.15 -42.04 -13.96
N GLY A 96 55.87 -41.90 -13.59
CA GLY A 96 55.27 -42.55 -12.43
C GLY A 96 55.67 -41.99 -11.07
N LEU A 97 56.53 -40.95 -11.02
CA LEU A 97 57.03 -40.34 -9.78
C LEU A 97 56.52 -38.90 -9.63
N LEU A 98 55.78 -38.61 -8.56
CA LEU A 98 55.26 -37.28 -8.27
C LEU A 98 56.09 -36.60 -7.17
N ASN A 99 56.59 -35.39 -7.44
CA ASN A 99 57.22 -34.56 -6.42
C ASN A 99 56.15 -33.97 -5.49
N THR A 100 55.81 -34.71 -4.44
CA THR A 100 54.76 -34.34 -3.48
C THR A 100 55.08 -33.06 -2.71
N ILE A 101 56.37 -32.79 -2.42
CA ILE A 101 56.81 -31.59 -1.70
C ILE A 101 56.51 -30.32 -2.49
N ALA A 102 56.69 -30.34 -3.82
CA ALA A 102 56.39 -29.19 -4.68
C ALA A 102 54.90 -29.13 -5.07
N PHE A 103 54.27 -30.29 -5.29
CA PHE A 103 52.90 -30.37 -5.81
C PHE A 103 51.82 -30.09 -4.75
N ILE A 104 51.98 -30.59 -3.52
CA ILE A 104 50.96 -30.44 -2.47
C ILE A 104 50.72 -28.97 -2.10
N PRO A 105 51.74 -28.12 -1.88
CA PRO A 105 51.52 -26.69 -1.62
C PRO A 105 50.75 -25.99 -2.73
N TRP A 106 51.02 -26.35 -4.00
CA TRP A 106 50.28 -25.82 -5.15
C TRP A 106 48.80 -26.21 -5.09
N VAL A 107 48.48 -27.47 -4.81
CA VAL A 107 47.09 -27.94 -4.65
C VAL A 107 46.39 -27.17 -3.52
N VAL A 108 47.08 -26.94 -2.40
CA VAL A 108 46.52 -26.19 -1.27
C VAL A 108 46.23 -24.74 -1.66
N VAL A 109 47.18 -24.04 -2.30
CA VAL A 109 47.01 -22.65 -2.75
C VAL A 109 45.92 -22.50 -3.80
N PHE A 110 45.87 -23.40 -4.78
CA PHE A 110 44.99 -23.26 -5.94
C PHE A 110 43.56 -23.78 -5.69
N PHE A 111 43.40 -24.85 -4.91
CA PHE A 111 42.09 -25.47 -4.67
C PHE A 111 41.58 -25.25 -3.24
N VAL A 112 42.40 -25.49 -2.23
CA VAL A 112 41.93 -25.47 -0.83
C VAL A 112 41.63 -24.06 -0.34
N PHE A 113 42.55 -23.11 -0.51
CA PHE A 113 42.34 -21.73 -0.04
C PHE A 113 41.11 -21.04 -0.66
N PRO A 114 40.87 -21.09 -1.99
CA PRO A 114 39.67 -20.52 -2.59
C PRO A 114 38.39 -21.18 -2.08
N VAL A 115 38.37 -22.51 -1.98
CA VAL A 115 37.20 -23.23 -1.44
C VAL A 115 36.92 -22.81 0.00
N VAL A 116 37.94 -22.75 0.86
CA VAL A 116 37.79 -22.27 2.25
C VAL A 116 37.31 -20.81 2.29
N TYR A 117 37.88 -19.93 1.46
CA TYR A 117 37.50 -18.52 1.40
C TYR A 117 36.04 -18.33 0.95
N PHE A 118 35.63 -19.00 -0.14
CA PHE A 118 34.26 -18.89 -0.67
C PHE A 118 33.24 -19.58 0.24
N THR A 119 33.58 -20.72 0.84
CA THR A 119 32.71 -21.37 1.83
C THR A 119 32.55 -20.50 3.07
N GLN A 120 33.62 -19.93 3.63
CA GLN A 120 33.55 -18.99 4.74
C GLN A 120 32.72 -17.75 4.40
N ARG A 121 32.89 -17.19 3.20
CA ARG A 121 32.10 -16.05 2.72
C ARG A 121 30.62 -16.41 2.55
N GLY A 122 30.32 -17.59 2.01
CA GLY A 122 28.96 -18.11 1.86
C GLY A 122 28.28 -18.36 3.20
N ILE A 123 28.99 -18.96 4.16
CA ILE A 123 28.51 -19.14 5.54
C ILE A 123 28.22 -17.78 6.17
N ARG A 124 29.16 -16.82 6.12
CA ARG A 124 28.96 -15.46 6.65
C ARG A 124 27.76 -14.76 6.02
N HIS A 125 27.60 -14.88 4.70
CA HIS A 125 26.47 -14.31 3.98
C HIS A 125 25.12 -14.94 4.43
N ASN A 126 25.05 -16.26 4.51
CA ASN A 126 23.85 -16.96 4.96
C ASN A 126 23.51 -16.69 6.43
N LEU A 127 24.52 -16.59 7.30
CA LEU A 127 24.34 -16.19 8.68
C LEU A 127 23.83 -14.74 8.77
N ALA A 128 24.36 -13.82 7.96
CA ALA A 128 23.89 -12.45 7.88
C ALA A 128 22.42 -12.38 7.40
N LEU A 129 22.03 -13.15 6.39
CA LEU A 129 20.64 -13.23 5.93
C LEU A 129 19.69 -13.76 7.01
N ARG A 130 20.08 -14.84 7.71
CA ARG A 130 19.30 -15.38 8.83
C ARG A 130 19.18 -14.38 9.98
N ASN A 131 20.27 -13.69 10.29
CA ASN A 131 20.28 -12.65 11.32
C ASN A 131 19.36 -11.48 10.93
N ARG A 132 19.43 -11.03 9.68
CA ARG A 132 18.57 -10.00 9.09
C ARG A 132 17.09 -10.39 9.22
N ALA A 133 16.71 -11.57 8.73
CA ALA A 133 15.34 -12.06 8.77
C ALA A 133 14.76 -12.25 10.19
N ARG A 134 15.61 -12.52 11.18
CA ARG A 134 15.19 -12.67 12.58
C ARG A 134 15.01 -11.34 13.30
N ASN A 135 15.84 -10.35 12.97
CA ASN A 135 15.99 -9.13 13.79
C ASN A 135 15.50 -7.86 13.11
N TYR A 136 15.30 -7.88 11.79
CA TYR A 136 14.99 -6.69 11.00
C TYR A 136 13.84 -6.94 10.03
N ILE A 137 13.18 -5.85 9.68
CA ILE A 137 12.20 -5.74 8.61
C ILE A 137 12.70 -4.76 7.55
N GLN A 138 12.48 -5.09 6.29
CA GLN A 138 12.89 -4.22 5.19
C GLN A 138 11.73 -3.29 4.83
N LEU A 139 11.98 -1.98 4.87
CA LEU A 139 11.00 -0.93 4.57
C LEU A 139 11.62 0.10 3.62
N HIS A 140 10.83 0.66 2.72
CA HIS A 140 11.26 1.81 1.91
C HIS A 140 11.14 3.08 2.74
N ILE A 141 12.24 3.81 2.90
CA ILE A 141 12.22 5.11 3.57
C ILE A 141 12.28 6.19 2.51
N ARG A 142 11.33 7.12 2.54
CA ARG A 142 11.34 8.36 1.76
C ARG A 142 11.53 9.53 2.70
N ILE A 143 12.46 10.42 2.39
CA ILE A 143 12.59 11.71 3.09
C ILE A 143 12.28 12.80 2.07
N GLY A 144 11.25 13.58 2.37
CA GLY A 144 10.83 14.75 1.61
C GLY A 144 10.94 16.03 2.42
N HIS A 145 11.02 17.16 1.73
CA HIS A 145 10.98 18.50 2.31
C HIS A 145 10.28 19.46 1.35
N SER A 146 9.80 20.60 1.86
CA SER A 146 9.27 21.65 0.99
C SER A 146 10.38 22.21 0.09
N ILE A 147 10.04 22.58 -1.15
CA ILE A 147 10.90 23.32 -2.08
C ILE A 147 11.41 24.64 -1.46
N HIS A 148 10.65 25.22 -0.54
CA HIS A 148 11.00 26.47 0.15
C HIS A 148 11.98 26.27 1.31
N VAL A 149 12.18 25.04 1.78
CA VAL A 149 13.12 24.71 2.87
C VAL A 149 13.99 23.53 2.45
N PRO A 150 14.94 23.74 1.54
CA PRO A 150 15.88 22.69 1.15
C PRO A 150 16.78 22.30 2.33
N ILE A 151 16.93 20.99 2.52
CA ILE A 151 17.65 20.41 3.66
C ILE A 151 18.77 19.48 3.22
N ILE A 152 19.72 19.24 4.12
CA ILE A 152 20.76 18.22 3.99
C ILE A 152 20.60 17.26 5.16
N VAL A 153 20.14 16.04 4.89
CA VAL A 153 20.07 15.00 5.92
C VAL A 153 21.50 14.53 6.23
N ASP A 154 21.86 14.55 7.51
CA ASP A 154 23.20 14.19 7.97
C ASP A 154 23.23 12.78 8.56
N HIS A 155 22.27 12.48 9.46
CA HIS A 155 22.10 11.17 10.05
C HIS A 155 20.62 10.79 10.19
N LEU A 156 20.32 9.50 9.95
CA LEU A 156 19.03 8.89 10.25
C LEU A 156 19.29 7.48 10.78
N ARG A 157 18.63 7.09 11.87
CA ARG A 157 18.62 5.71 12.37
C ARG A 157 17.36 5.40 13.17
N PHE A 158 16.85 4.19 13.03
CA PHE A 158 15.79 3.61 13.85
C PHE A 158 16.42 2.68 14.87
N VAL A 159 15.97 2.75 16.11
CA VAL A 159 16.55 2.02 17.24
C VAL A 159 15.45 1.29 17.98
N ASN A 160 15.75 0.05 18.40
CA ASN A 160 15.00 -0.64 19.43
C ASN A 160 15.73 -0.40 20.77
N SER A 161 15.15 0.43 21.62
CA SER A 161 15.75 0.83 22.91
C SER A 161 15.99 -0.35 23.86
N ARG A 162 15.19 -1.42 23.76
CA ARG A 162 15.25 -2.58 24.67
C ARG A 162 16.47 -3.47 24.41
N ASN A 163 16.86 -3.63 23.15
CA ASN A 163 17.97 -4.51 22.77
C ASN A 163 19.15 -3.79 22.10
N GLY A 164 19.04 -2.47 21.91
CA GLY A 164 20.08 -1.62 21.33
C GLY A 164 20.34 -1.83 19.84
N LYS A 165 19.53 -2.65 19.14
CA LYS A 165 19.68 -2.82 17.69
C LYS A 165 19.26 -1.54 16.98
N GLU A 166 20.06 -1.16 15.99
CA GLU A 166 19.80 0.02 15.16
C GLU A 166 19.78 -0.34 13.67
N SER A 167 19.08 0.48 12.88
CA SER A 167 19.11 0.42 11.42
C SER A 167 20.43 0.94 10.88
N VAL A 168 20.94 0.33 9.81
CA VAL A 168 22.10 0.85 9.08
C VAL A 168 21.61 1.62 7.86
N ILE A 169 21.54 2.94 7.97
CA ILE A 169 21.17 3.83 6.86
C ILE A 169 22.42 4.52 6.36
N ARG A 170 22.70 4.37 5.06
CA ARG A 170 23.80 5.09 4.40
C ARG A 170 23.19 6.18 3.54
N LEU A 171 23.15 7.39 4.07
CA LEU A 171 22.70 8.53 3.31
C LEU A 171 23.73 8.82 2.19
N PRO A 172 23.35 8.74 0.90
CA PRO A 172 24.22 9.16 -0.18
C PRO A 172 24.51 10.67 -0.08
N ALA A 173 25.46 11.16 -0.89
CA ALA A 173 25.54 12.61 -1.12
C ALA A 173 24.17 13.12 -1.60
N TYR A 174 23.75 14.31 -1.15
CA TYR A 174 22.42 14.86 -1.43
C TYR A 174 22.07 14.65 -2.89
N ARG A 175 20.96 13.95 -3.13
CA ARG A 175 20.49 13.61 -4.46
C ARG A 175 19.02 13.98 -4.51
N ASP A 176 18.74 15.18 -5.02
CA ASP A 176 17.39 15.51 -5.45
C ASP A 176 17.14 14.70 -6.72
N ASP A 177 16.27 13.70 -6.62
CA ASP A 177 15.89 12.84 -7.76
C ASP A 177 14.69 13.46 -8.53
N SER A 178 14.23 14.65 -8.14
CA SER A 178 13.17 15.33 -8.87
C SER A 178 13.73 15.88 -10.19
N SER A 179 13.43 15.18 -11.28
CA SER A 179 13.79 15.56 -12.65
C SER A 179 13.15 16.86 -13.17
N TYR A 180 12.46 17.60 -12.31
CA TYR A 180 11.61 18.74 -12.63
C TYR A 180 12.02 19.94 -11.78
N ASP A 181 13.16 20.54 -12.08
CA ASP A 181 13.51 21.85 -11.56
C ASP A 181 12.98 22.90 -12.55
N TYR A 182 11.82 23.45 -12.24
CA TYR A 182 11.22 24.55 -12.99
C TYR A 182 11.89 25.86 -12.57
N ASP A 183 12.33 26.67 -13.54
CA ASP A 183 12.84 28.02 -13.26
C ASP A 183 11.71 28.91 -12.71
N GLU A 184 12.04 30.03 -12.06
CA GLU A 184 11.08 30.94 -11.40
C GLU A 184 9.99 31.44 -12.37
N GLN A 185 10.34 31.63 -13.64
CA GLN A 185 9.39 31.99 -14.69
C GLN A 185 8.44 30.83 -15.01
N GLU A 186 8.95 29.61 -15.13
CA GLU A 186 8.12 28.40 -15.36
C GLU A 186 7.19 28.14 -14.16
N GLN A 187 7.67 28.35 -12.94
CA GLN A 187 6.85 28.25 -11.71
C GLN A 187 5.74 29.29 -11.66
N ASN A 188 5.97 30.50 -12.16
CA ASN A 188 4.93 31.52 -12.22
C ASN A 188 3.84 31.17 -13.25
N GLU A 189 4.22 30.52 -14.35
CA GLU A 189 3.31 30.10 -15.44
C GLU A 189 2.55 28.79 -15.15
N MET A 190 2.96 28.00 -14.15
CA MET A 190 2.29 26.75 -13.77
C MET A 190 0.84 26.99 -13.29
N ASP A 191 -0.04 26.00 -13.48
CA ASP A 191 -1.34 25.99 -12.81
C ASP A 191 -1.16 25.83 -11.29
N LEU A 192 -2.14 26.30 -10.50
CA LEU A 192 -2.07 26.26 -9.03
C LEU A 192 -1.93 24.83 -8.49
N ALA A 193 -2.62 23.87 -9.10
CA ALA A 193 -2.57 22.47 -8.68
C ALA A 193 -1.18 21.85 -8.87
N LEU A 194 -0.50 22.11 -9.98
CA LEU A 194 0.87 21.69 -10.25
C LEU A 194 1.85 22.37 -9.29
N LYS A 195 1.65 23.66 -8.97
CA LYS A 195 2.51 24.36 -7.99
C LYS A 195 2.44 23.68 -6.63
N ILE A 196 1.24 23.40 -6.12
CA ILE A 196 1.04 22.75 -4.82
C ILE A 196 1.55 21.30 -4.83
N GLU A 197 1.25 20.52 -5.87
CA GLU A 197 1.69 19.11 -5.96
C GLU A 197 3.20 18.95 -6.11
N SER A 198 3.88 19.94 -6.73
CA SER A 198 5.34 19.94 -6.89
C SER A 198 6.09 20.61 -5.74
N ALA A 199 5.39 21.13 -4.73
CA ALA A 199 6.01 21.80 -3.59
C ALA A 199 6.82 20.83 -2.69
N GLU A 200 6.53 19.53 -2.69
CA GLU A 200 7.30 18.51 -1.96
C GLU A 200 8.47 17.97 -2.81
N ARG A 201 9.71 18.25 -2.39
CA ARG A 201 10.95 17.68 -2.93
C ARG A 201 11.35 16.42 -2.18
N VAL A 202 11.98 15.47 -2.88
CA VAL A 202 12.42 14.18 -2.30
C VAL A 202 13.93 14.08 -2.39
N CYS A 203 14.60 14.01 -1.25
CA CYS A 203 16.06 13.98 -1.19
C CYS A 203 16.65 12.59 -0.86
N PHE A 204 15.81 11.64 -0.42
CA PHE A 204 16.24 10.28 -0.09
C PHE A 204 15.11 9.27 -0.33
N VAL A 205 15.41 8.19 -1.06
CA VAL A 205 14.55 7.01 -1.20
C VAL A 205 15.41 5.75 -1.24
N GLU A 206 15.41 4.95 -0.17
CA GLU A 206 16.12 3.67 -0.14
C GLU A 206 15.39 2.60 0.68
N GLU A 207 15.60 1.33 0.32
CA GLU A 207 15.21 0.19 1.15
C GLU A 207 16.16 0.05 2.34
N THR A 208 15.61 0.09 3.55
CA THR A 208 16.36 0.07 4.81
C THR A 208 15.87 -1.06 5.72
N ASP A 209 16.82 -1.65 6.45
CA ASP A 209 16.55 -2.60 7.53
C ASP A 209 16.23 -1.87 8.84
N ILE A 210 14.96 -1.92 9.25
CA ILE A 210 14.49 -1.40 10.54
C ILE A 210 14.43 -2.56 11.54
N PRO A 211 14.99 -2.43 12.76
CA PRO A 211 14.95 -3.51 13.74
C PRO A 211 13.52 -3.77 14.22
N PHE A 212 13.16 -5.04 14.46
CA PHE A 212 11.86 -5.39 15.05
C PHE A 212 11.70 -4.72 16.42
N GLY A 213 10.50 -4.17 16.71
CA GLY A 213 10.23 -3.44 17.95
C GLY A 213 11.02 -2.13 18.07
N ALA A 214 11.41 -1.53 16.95
CA ALA A 214 11.95 -0.17 16.96
C ALA A 214 10.91 0.79 17.54
N ASP A 215 11.36 1.61 18.50
CA ASP A 215 10.53 2.50 19.30
C ASP A 215 10.99 3.96 19.27
N ILE A 216 12.17 4.22 18.70
CA ILE A 216 12.71 5.57 18.54
C ILE A 216 13.40 5.66 17.17
N PHE A 217 13.28 6.81 16.50
CA PHE A 217 14.23 7.17 15.44
C PHE A 217 14.97 8.46 15.78
N TYR A 218 16.24 8.51 15.37
CA TYR A 218 17.11 9.67 15.54
C TYR A 218 17.34 10.27 14.17
N MET A 219 17.20 11.59 14.07
CA MET A 219 17.44 12.29 12.83
C MET A 219 18.19 13.59 13.08
N SER A 220 19.12 13.91 12.19
CA SER A 220 19.74 15.22 12.11
C SER A 220 19.82 15.72 10.68
N TRP A 221 19.58 17.01 10.51
CA TRP A 221 19.62 17.66 9.21
C TRP A 221 20.04 19.13 9.35
N TYR A 222 20.56 19.66 8.26
CA TYR A 222 20.86 21.07 8.12
C TYR A 222 19.84 21.72 7.20
N SER A 223 19.19 22.78 7.68
CA SER A 223 18.30 23.58 6.86
C SER A 223 19.06 24.75 6.24
N LEU A 224 19.05 24.84 4.91
CA LEU A 224 19.82 25.84 4.17
C LEU A 224 19.23 27.25 4.31
N VAL A 225 17.90 27.36 4.33
CA VAL A 225 17.19 28.65 4.43
C VAL A 225 17.21 29.18 5.86
N GLU A 226 17.10 28.28 6.83
CA GLU A 226 17.03 28.63 8.25
C GLU A 226 18.42 28.74 8.89
N ASP A 227 19.46 28.39 8.15
CA ASP A 227 20.86 28.33 8.58
C ASP A 227 21.06 27.57 9.91
N THR A 228 20.21 26.57 10.16
CA THR A 228 20.07 25.89 11.45
C THR A 228 20.29 24.40 11.29
N TYR A 229 21.06 23.81 12.23
CA TYR A 229 21.24 22.37 12.33
C TYR A 229 20.29 21.80 13.39
N PHE A 230 19.39 20.93 12.95
CA PHE A 230 18.44 20.22 13.79
C PHE A 230 18.97 18.82 14.11
N GLN A 231 18.76 18.40 15.35
CA GLN A 231 19.11 17.07 15.83
C GLN A 231 18.20 16.71 16.99
N ASP A 232 17.38 15.67 16.84
CA ASP A 232 16.50 15.22 17.92
C ASP A 232 16.23 13.71 17.87
N GLU A 233 15.54 13.25 18.91
CA GLU A 233 15.04 11.89 19.09
C GLU A 233 13.52 11.92 18.94
N PHE A 234 12.97 11.04 18.11
CA PHE A 234 11.57 11.04 17.75
C PHE A 234 10.91 9.73 18.18
N PRO A 235 9.74 9.79 18.84
CA PRO A 235 9.02 8.58 19.22
C PRO A 235 8.56 7.84 17.96
N PHE A 236 8.67 6.52 17.99
CA PHE A 236 8.31 5.64 16.88
C PHE A 236 7.67 4.37 17.42
N SER A 237 6.82 3.70 16.66
CA SER A 237 6.34 2.36 17.03
C SER A 237 6.18 1.54 15.79
N LEU A 238 7.08 0.57 15.60
CA LEU A 238 6.96 -0.37 14.49
C LEU A 238 5.74 -1.28 14.62
N ASP A 239 5.21 -1.46 15.84
CA ASP A 239 4.07 -2.35 16.09
C ASP A 239 2.73 -1.73 15.67
N ASP A 240 2.67 -0.41 15.48
CA ASP A 240 1.46 0.31 15.04
C ASP A 240 1.12 0.02 13.56
N PHE A 241 2.03 -0.61 12.83
CA PHE A 241 1.91 -0.88 11.41
C PHE A 241 1.19 -2.22 11.13
N SER A 242 0.22 -2.20 10.22
CA SER A 242 -0.60 -3.38 9.87
C SER A 242 0.08 -4.31 8.84
N PHE A 243 1.07 -5.06 9.27
CA PHE A 243 1.84 -5.96 8.39
C PHE A 243 1.22 -7.36 8.24
N ARG A 244 1.07 -7.89 7.01
CA ARG A 244 1.03 -9.35 6.76
C ARG A 244 2.44 -9.85 6.47
N ILE A 245 2.95 -10.72 7.33
CA ILE A 245 4.20 -11.45 7.11
C ILE A 245 3.90 -12.60 6.14
N SER A 246 4.40 -12.51 4.91
CA SER A 246 4.41 -13.65 4.00
C SER A 246 5.41 -14.69 4.50
N LYS A 247 4.95 -15.92 4.80
CA LYS A 247 5.82 -17.08 4.99
C LYS A 247 6.21 -17.64 3.62
N TYR A 248 7.12 -16.98 2.91
CA TYR A 248 7.83 -17.61 1.79
C TYR A 248 9.34 -17.39 1.94
N ASP A 249 10.06 -18.51 1.89
CA ASP A 249 11.53 -18.68 1.86
C ASP A 249 12.39 -17.54 2.43
N GLY A 250 12.58 -17.58 3.74
CA GLY A 250 13.75 -16.97 4.42
C GLY A 250 13.82 -15.45 4.47
N ALA A 251 12.98 -14.73 3.74
CA ALA A 251 12.80 -13.27 3.84
C ALA A 251 11.36 -12.98 4.23
N LYS A 252 11.15 -12.36 5.40
CA LYS A 252 9.84 -11.82 5.78
C LYS A 252 9.51 -10.65 4.84
N GLN A 253 8.91 -10.93 3.70
CA GLN A 253 8.38 -9.89 2.83
C GLN A 253 7.02 -9.44 3.35
N LEU A 254 6.87 -8.11 3.43
CA LEU A 254 5.67 -7.42 3.82
C LEU A 254 4.64 -7.45 2.69
N ARG A 255 3.38 -7.72 3.02
CA ARG A 255 2.23 -7.20 2.28
C ARG A 255 1.38 -6.38 3.26
N SER A 256 1.06 -5.14 2.94
CA SER A 256 0.08 -4.39 3.73
C SER A 256 -1.32 -4.98 3.53
N LYS A 257 -2.27 -4.68 4.43
CA LYS A 257 -3.69 -5.06 4.29
C LYS A 257 -4.35 -4.49 3.02
N ALA A 258 -3.79 -3.45 2.40
CA ALA A 258 -4.32 -2.85 1.18
C ALA A 258 -3.91 -3.70 -0.04
N HIS A 259 -4.80 -4.60 -0.47
CA HIS A 259 -4.59 -5.59 -1.54
C HIS A 259 -4.32 -5.00 -2.94
N TYR A 260 -4.08 -3.69 -3.10
CA TYR A 260 -4.09 -3.03 -4.42
C TYR A 260 -3.08 -1.91 -4.69
N ARG A 261 -2.05 -1.68 -3.85
CA ARG A 261 -1.14 -0.53 -4.10
C ARG A 261 0.33 -0.94 -4.08
N GLN A 262 1.06 -0.57 -5.15
CA GLN A 262 2.48 -0.88 -5.39
C GLN A 262 3.45 -0.30 -4.31
N ASN A 263 2.96 0.53 -3.38
CA ASN A 263 3.73 1.25 -2.36
C ASN A 263 3.54 0.73 -0.92
N ALA A 264 3.03 -0.50 -0.73
CA ALA A 264 2.92 -1.11 0.60
C ALA A 264 4.30 -1.26 1.26
N GLY A 265 4.50 -0.71 2.47
CA GLY A 265 5.79 -0.76 3.18
C GLY A 265 6.70 0.46 2.98
N MET A 266 6.13 1.60 2.59
CA MET A 266 6.82 2.87 2.43
C MET A 266 6.55 3.81 3.61
N LEU A 267 7.63 4.31 4.21
CA LEU A 267 7.65 5.16 5.38
C LEU A 267 8.15 6.54 4.93
N SER A 268 7.25 7.53 4.90
CA SER A 268 7.53 8.86 4.35
C SER A 268 7.74 9.86 5.49
N LEU A 269 8.98 10.26 5.69
CA LEU A 269 9.38 11.36 6.57
C LEU A 269 9.29 12.66 5.78
N ARG A 270 8.51 13.61 6.28
CA ARG A 270 8.43 14.96 5.73
C ARG A 270 9.02 15.96 6.71
N ILE A 271 9.97 16.75 6.23
CA ILE A 271 10.58 17.83 6.99
C ILE A 271 10.00 19.15 6.51
N HIS A 272 9.48 19.88 7.48
CA HIS A 272 8.85 21.17 7.31
C HIS A 272 9.77 22.25 7.90
N PRO A 273 9.47 23.54 7.71
CA PRO A 273 10.18 24.60 8.40
C PRO A 273 10.21 24.38 9.93
N LEU A 274 11.03 25.12 10.66
CA LEU A 274 11.11 25.25 12.14
C LEU A 274 11.32 23.95 12.90
N GLY A 275 11.82 22.92 12.22
CA GLY A 275 12.04 21.63 12.84
C GLY A 275 10.77 20.79 12.99
N TYR A 276 9.70 21.13 12.28
CA TYR A 276 8.50 20.30 12.21
C TYR A 276 8.81 19.03 11.38
N VAL A 277 8.48 17.87 11.93
CA VAL A 277 8.68 16.57 11.28
C VAL A 277 7.38 15.80 11.35
N SER A 278 6.89 15.35 10.19
CA SER A 278 5.78 14.41 10.13
C SER A 278 6.18 13.10 9.49
N LEU A 279 5.58 12.02 9.98
CA LEU A 279 5.83 10.67 9.52
C LEU A 279 4.53 10.05 9.03
N TYR A 280 4.55 9.48 7.83
CA TYR A 280 3.40 8.84 7.22
C TYR A 280 3.70 7.41 6.81
N GLU A 281 2.73 6.52 7.00
CA GLU A 281 2.58 5.31 6.21
C GLU A 281 1.58 5.61 5.10
N TYR A 282 2.08 5.81 3.88
CA TYR A 282 1.26 6.21 2.73
C TYR A 282 0.47 7.52 2.99
N SER A 283 -0.81 7.43 3.37
CA SER A 283 -1.70 8.57 3.68
C SER A 283 -2.11 8.61 5.15
N SER A 284 -1.60 7.71 5.98
CA SER A 284 -1.89 7.68 7.42
C SER A 284 -0.73 8.30 8.18
N MET A 285 -0.99 9.38 8.90
CA MET A 285 0.02 10.01 9.76
C MET A 285 0.26 9.15 10.99
N LEU A 286 1.53 8.85 11.25
CA LEU A 286 1.99 8.08 12.40
C LEU A 286 2.61 8.98 13.48
N LEU A 287 3.21 10.09 13.07
CA LEU A 287 3.81 11.06 13.98
C LEU A 287 3.67 12.47 13.43
N CYS A 288 3.30 13.40 14.31
CA CYS A 288 3.55 14.82 14.14
C CYS A 288 4.44 15.28 15.30
N TYR A 289 5.63 15.78 14.97
CA TYR A 289 6.56 16.30 15.96
C TYR A 289 6.88 17.75 15.64
N VAL A 290 6.69 18.60 16.64
CA VAL A 290 6.82 20.06 16.55
C VAL A 290 8.07 20.49 17.31
N ASN A 291 8.81 21.47 16.79
CA ASN A 291 9.98 22.09 17.42
C ASN A 291 11.13 21.11 17.71
N ALA A 292 11.68 20.47 16.68
CA ALA A 292 12.92 19.69 16.83
C ALA A 292 14.05 20.52 17.44
N LYS A 293 14.81 19.90 18.36
CA LYS A 293 15.96 20.54 19.00
C LYS A 293 17.02 20.95 17.98
N THR A 294 17.66 22.07 18.27
CA THR A 294 18.76 22.62 17.45
C THR A 294 20.09 22.40 18.15
N LYS A 295 21.17 22.36 17.36
CA LYS A 295 22.53 22.21 17.88
C LYS A 295 23.49 23.10 17.11
N ASN A 296 24.30 23.86 17.83
CA ASN A 296 25.35 24.67 17.21
C ASN A 296 26.45 23.77 16.63
N ILE A 297 26.75 23.97 15.35
CA ILE A 297 27.81 23.24 14.64
C ILE A 297 28.99 24.16 14.34
N THR A 298 30.20 23.59 14.31
CA THR A 298 31.42 24.34 13.98
C THR A 298 31.43 24.74 12.49
N GLY A 299 32.16 25.81 12.16
CA GLY A 299 32.26 26.27 10.77
C GLY A 299 32.82 25.21 9.81
N ASN A 300 33.69 24.32 10.28
CA ASN A 300 34.22 23.21 9.48
C ASN A 300 33.17 22.10 9.23
N ALA A 301 32.36 21.77 10.26
CA ALA A 301 31.26 20.83 10.11
C ALA A 301 30.22 21.36 9.11
N LYS A 302 29.86 22.65 9.21
CA LYS A 302 28.99 23.33 8.24
C LYS A 302 29.54 23.24 6.81
N LYS A 303 30.83 23.56 6.60
CA LYS A 303 31.47 23.42 5.28
C LYS A 303 31.42 21.99 4.74
N THR A 304 31.55 20.99 5.61
CA THR A 304 31.48 19.57 5.23
C THR A 304 30.07 19.19 4.79
N LEU A 305 29.04 19.64 5.51
CA LEU A 305 27.63 19.44 5.12
C LEU A 305 27.32 20.12 3.79
N LEU A 306 27.69 21.39 3.63
CA LEU A 306 27.49 22.14 2.39
C LEU A 306 28.17 21.48 1.19
N ARG A 307 29.31 20.80 1.38
CA ARG A 307 29.96 20.03 0.30
C ARG A 307 29.18 18.78 -0.13
N LYS A 308 28.33 18.23 0.74
CA LYS A 308 27.42 17.12 0.41
C LYS A 308 26.28 17.60 -0.48
N PHE A 309 25.90 18.88 -0.40
CA PHE A 309 24.91 19.48 -1.27
C PHE A 309 25.49 19.65 -2.67
N ARG A 310 24.94 18.90 -3.63
CA ARG A 310 25.19 19.12 -5.05
C ARG A 310 23.86 19.46 -5.70
N PRO A 311 23.64 20.71 -6.15
CA PRO A 311 22.46 21.00 -6.94
C PRO A 311 22.53 20.13 -8.20
N TYR A 312 21.49 19.32 -8.42
CA TYR A 312 21.30 18.53 -9.62
C TYR A 312 20.11 19.16 -10.33
N GLY A 313 20.34 19.99 -11.35
CA GLY A 313 19.26 20.74 -11.99
C GLY A 313 19.76 22.03 -12.61
N ARG A 314 19.11 22.46 -13.71
CA ARG A 314 19.48 23.62 -14.56
C ARG A 314 19.29 24.97 -13.84
N PHE A 315 20.00 25.23 -12.74
CA PHE A 315 20.18 26.60 -12.23
C PHE A 315 21.50 27.15 -12.79
N PRO A 316 21.50 27.98 -13.86
CA PRO A 316 22.73 28.51 -14.45
C PRO A 316 23.50 29.44 -13.48
N GLY A 317 22.91 29.82 -12.34
CA GLY A 317 23.53 30.63 -11.30
C GLY A 317 24.10 29.87 -10.09
N LEU A 318 23.63 28.64 -9.79
CA LEU A 318 24.07 27.91 -8.58
C LEU A 318 25.33 27.07 -8.81
N HIS A 319 25.68 26.76 -10.06
CA HIS A 319 26.84 25.93 -10.37
C HIS A 319 28.19 26.61 -10.08
N ASN A 320 28.22 27.94 -10.09
CA ASN A 320 29.43 28.75 -9.85
C ASN A 320 29.35 29.63 -8.59
N ALA A 321 28.18 29.71 -7.95
CA ALA A 321 28.03 30.40 -6.68
C ALA A 321 28.60 29.52 -5.56
N VAL A 322 29.64 30.04 -4.93
CA VAL A 322 30.19 29.53 -3.69
C VAL A 322 29.00 29.30 -2.74
N LEU A 323 28.84 28.05 -2.29
CA LEU A 323 27.80 27.58 -1.38
C LEU A 323 27.66 28.27 0.02
N PRO A 324 28.41 29.34 0.42
CA PRO A 324 28.11 30.07 1.65
C PRO A 324 27.04 31.15 1.56
N THR A 325 26.54 31.55 0.39
CA THR A 325 25.52 32.59 0.30
C THR A 325 24.47 32.24 -0.75
N LEU A 326 23.44 31.50 -0.34
CA LEU A 326 22.12 31.82 -0.88
C LEU A 326 21.98 33.34 -0.71
N PRO A 327 21.69 34.12 -1.78
CA PRO A 327 21.55 35.57 -1.65
C PRO A 327 20.64 35.87 -0.46
N ASP A 328 21.00 36.83 0.38
CA ASP A 328 20.17 37.19 1.55
C ASP A 328 18.73 37.49 1.13
N GLU A 329 18.53 37.94 -0.10
CA GLU A 329 17.25 38.15 -0.77
C GLU A 329 16.46 36.84 -1.01
N TYR A 330 17.12 35.75 -1.43
CA TYR A 330 16.50 34.42 -1.57
C TYR A 330 16.13 33.86 -0.20
N ARG A 331 17.03 33.95 0.78
CA ARG A 331 16.73 33.56 2.17
C ARG A 331 15.57 34.38 2.71
N LYS A 332 15.58 35.70 2.55
CA LYS A 332 14.54 36.60 3.06
C LYS A 332 13.18 36.34 2.41
N LYS A 333 13.11 36.15 1.09
CA LYS A 333 11.88 35.84 0.35
C LYS A 333 11.26 34.49 0.78
N HIS A 334 12.07 33.43 0.91
CA HIS A 334 11.59 32.11 1.35
C HIS A 334 11.39 32.00 2.87
N PHE A 335 12.08 32.82 3.66
CA PHE A 335 11.90 32.95 5.12
C PHE A 335 10.67 33.80 5.48
N GLU A 336 10.24 34.74 4.63
CA GLU A 336 8.97 35.46 4.81
C GLU A 336 7.76 34.52 4.64
N LEU A 337 7.80 33.56 3.71
CA LEU A 337 6.78 32.49 3.59
C LEU A 337 6.68 31.62 4.86
N ARG A 338 7.82 31.33 5.50
CA ARG A 338 7.90 30.62 6.80
C ARG A 338 7.23 31.41 7.94
N TYR A 339 7.33 32.74 7.93
CA TYR A 339 6.63 33.61 8.88
C TYR A 339 5.12 33.68 8.59
N LEU A 340 4.71 33.56 7.32
CA LEU A 340 3.32 33.53 6.92
C LEU A 340 2.61 32.25 7.38
N VAL A 341 3.23 31.09 7.27
CA VAL A 341 2.65 29.81 7.72
C VAL A 341 2.44 29.76 9.25
N GLN A 342 3.38 30.29 10.04
CA GLN A 342 3.23 30.38 11.50
C GLN A 342 2.22 31.43 11.96
N ASN A 343 1.99 32.50 11.20
CA ASN A 343 1.11 33.61 11.58
C ASN A 343 -0.25 33.63 10.87
N ARG A 344 -0.58 32.61 10.07
CA ARG A 344 -1.87 32.41 9.39
C ARG A 344 -2.68 31.29 10.05
N VAL A 345 -2.64 31.22 11.37
CA VAL A 345 -3.51 30.33 12.14
C VAL A 345 -4.79 31.10 12.43
N PHE A 346 -5.89 30.63 11.88
CA PHE A 346 -7.21 31.19 12.08
C PHE A 346 -8.08 30.20 12.85
N ASP A 347 -9.07 30.71 13.55
CA ASP A 347 -10.16 29.89 14.05
C ASP A 347 -11.11 29.69 12.86
N TRP A 348 -11.12 28.50 12.25
CA TRP A 348 -11.94 28.23 11.08
C TRP A 348 -12.61 26.85 11.09
N CYS A 349 -13.73 26.72 10.40
CA CYS A 349 -14.37 25.45 10.06
C CYS A 349 -14.60 25.37 8.54
N LEU A 350 -14.82 24.15 8.05
CA LEU A 350 -15.08 23.88 6.65
C LEU A 350 -16.36 23.05 6.53
N CYS A 351 -17.33 23.60 5.80
CA CYS A 351 -18.64 23.04 5.57
C CYS A 351 -18.79 22.69 4.08
N PHE A 352 -19.51 21.60 3.80
CA PHE A 352 -19.82 21.18 2.45
C PHE A 352 -21.33 21.03 2.29
N ASP A 353 -21.84 21.48 1.16
CA ASP A 353 -23.20 21.21 0.71
C ASP A 353 -23.18 20.41 -0.60
N GLY A 354 -24.18 19.53 -0.78
CA GLY A 354 -24.29 18.66 -1.96
C GLY A 354 -23.46 17.36 -1.93
N LEU A 355 -22.84 17.01 -0.79
CA LEU A 355 -22.04 15.79 -0.64
C LEU A 355 -22.76 14.67 0.14
N HIS A 356 -22.43 13.41 -0.17
CA HIS A 356 -23.01 12.22 0.47
C HIS A 356 -22.45 12.00 1.89
N GLU A 357 -23.23 11.39 2.80
CA GLU A 357 -22.84 11.17 4.22
C GLU A 357 -21.53 10.37 4.40
N ASN A 358 -21.32 9.36 3.55
CA ASN A 358 -20.10 8.55 3.50
C ASN A 358 -18.86 9.25 2.90
N THR A 359 -18.85 10.58 2.82
CA THR A 359 -17.69 11.33 2.34
C THR A 359 -16.61 11.44 3.42
N ARG A 360 -15.36 11.43 2.98
CA ARG A 360 -14.14 11.61 3.78
C ARG A 360 -13.28 12.68 3.12
N PHE A 361 -12.54 13.40 3.94
CA PHE A 361 -11.71 14.53 3.50
C PHE A 361 -10.29 14.33 4.00
N ASP A 362 -9.31 14.49 3.11
CA ASP A 362 -7.91 14.71 3.50
C ASP A 362 -7.59 16.19 3.21
N ILE A 363 -7.12 16.92 4.22
CA ILE A 363 -6.77 18.34 4.08
C ILE A 363 -5.27 18.48 4.24
N ASP A 364 -4.60 18.98 3.21
CA ASP A 364 -3.25 19.51 3.31
C ASP A 364 -3.35 21.01 3.63
N ASP A 365 -2.81 21.41 4.78
CA ASP A 365 -2.75 22.83 5.19
C ASP A 365 -1.44 23.50 4.77
N ALA A 366 -1.37 24.83 4.94
CA ALA A 366 -0.18 25.63 4.61
C ALA A 366 1.07 25.27 5.44
N SER A 367 0.93 24.45 6.49
CA SER A 367 2.05 23.87 7.24
C SER A 367 2.44 22.47 6.75
N TYR A 368 1.85 22.03 5.63
CA TYR A 368 2.00 20.71 5.01
C TYR A 368 1.60 19.56 5.93
N PHE A 369 0.64 19.83 6.81
CA PHE A 369 0.00 18.85 7.66
C PHE A 369 -1.13 18.18 6.88
N ASN A 370 -1.16 16.84 6.84
CA ASN A 370 -2.22 16.08 6.19
C ASN A 370 -3.03 15.33 7.25
N ASP A 371 -4.20 15.86 7.57
CA ASP A 371 -5.15 15.19 8.45
C ASP A 371 -6.38 14.72 7.68
N ARG A 372 -6.88 13.55 8.10
CA ARG A 372 -8.12 12.96 7.61
C ARG A 372 -9.28 13.25 8.54
N PHE A 373 -10.38 13.74 7.98
CA PHE A 373 -11.58 14.11 8.72
C PHE A 373 -12.86 13.52 8.12
N LYS A 374 -13.87 13.38 8.97
CA LYS A 374 -15.28 13.27 8.53
C LYS A 374 -15.91 14.67 8.37
N SER A 375 -17.03 14.74 7.64
CA SER A 375 -17.74 16.01 7.44
C SER A 375 -18.11 16.69 8.77
N GLU A 376 -18.61 15.91 9.75
CA GLU A 376 -19.04 16.46 11.04
C GLU A 376 -17.87 16.95 11.91
N GLU A 377 -16.66 16.48 11.63
CA GLU A 377 -15.44 16.90 12.32
C GLU A 377 -14.91 18.22 11.75
N LEU A 378 -15.06 18.45 10.44
CA LEU A 378 -14.64 19.69 9.76
C LEU A 378 -15.55 20.89 10.03
N ALA A 379 -16.84 20.64 10.29
CA ALA A 379 -17.79 21.68 10.67
C ALA A 379 -17.51 22.30 12.06
N LYS A 380 -16.59 21.72 12.84
CA LYS A 380 -16.18 22.26 14.14
C LYS A 380 -15.05 23.26 13.95
N ILE A 381 -15.19 24.43 14.57
CA ILE A 381 -14.16 25.47 14.55
C ILE A 381 -12.89 24.91 15.19
N LYS A 382 -11.79 24.99 14.44
CA LYS A 382 -10.45 24.62 14.89
C LYS A 382 -9.49 25.78 14.67
N ARG A 383 -8.52 25.88 15.57
CA ARG A 383 -7.41 26.83 15.43
C ARG A 383 -6.29 26.16 14.63
N ALA A 384 -6.25 26.41 13.32
CA ALA A 384 -5.34 25.73 12.40
C ALA A 384 -4.83 26.67 11.29
N PRO A 385 -3.70 26.34 10.63
CA PRO A 385 -3.30 26.99 9.39
C PRO A 385 -4.40 26.90 8.32
N LEU A 386 -4.39 27.82 7.36
CA LEU A 386 -5.35 27.82 6.25
C LEU A 386 -5.16 26.58 5.36
N PRO A 387 -6.27 26.03 4.80
CA PRO A 387 -6.21 24.89 3.89
C PRO A 387 -5.59 25.29 2.55
N GLU A 388 -4.68 24.48 2.04
CA GLU A 388 -4.04 24.66 0.73
C GLU A 388 -4.59 23.67 -0.30
N LYS A 389 -4.92 22.45 0.14
CA LYS A 389 -5.52 21.42 -0.70
C LYS A 389 -6.53 20.59 0.07
N ILE A 390 -7.65 20.28 -0.56
CA ILE A 390 -8.71 19.43 -0.01
C ILE A 390 -8.97 18.29 -0.99
N GLU A 391 -8.78 17.06 -0.52
CA GLU A 391 -9.08 15.84 -1.27
C GLU A 391 -10.36 15.21 -0.73
N ILE A 392 -11.37 15.11 -1.60
CA ILE A 392 -12.69 14.58 -1.30
C ILE A 392 -12.78 13.14 -1.80
N MET A 393 -13.12 12.24 -0.87
CA MET A 393 -13.18 10.80 -1.09
C MET A 393 -14.55 10.24 -0.73
N TYR A 394 -15.01 9.26 -1.49
CA TYR A 394 -16.12 8.42 -1.08
C TYR A 394 -15.61 7.20 -0.30
N SER A 395 -16.23 6.89 0.84
CA SER A 395 -15.96 5.70 1.65
C SER A 395 -17.03 4.63 1.44
N GLY A 396 -16.71 3.57 0.70
CA GLY A 396 -17.60 2.42 0.46
C GLY A 396 -16.92 1.08 0.71
N ASN A 397 -17.56 0.16 1.44
CA ASN A 397 -17.05 -1.19 1.73
C ASN A 397 -15.60 -1.24 2.29
N GLY A 398 -15.23 -0.24 3.09
CA GLY A 398 -13.88 -0.12 3.67
C GLY A 398 -12.81 0.37 2.68
N VAL A 399 -13.19 0.82 1.48
CA VAL A 399 -12.31 1.39 0.46
C VAL A 399 -12.60 2.88 0.31
N LEU A 400 -11.53 3.67 0.14
CA LEU A 400 -11.58 5.11 -0.13
C LEU A 400 -11.30 5.37 -1.61
N TRP A 401 -12.19 6.11 -2.27
CA TRP A 401 -12.04 6.54 -3.66
C TRP A 401 -12.00 8.07 -3.74
N PRO A 402 -10.82 8.68 -3.93
CA PRO A 402 -10.70 10.11 -4.17
C PRO A 402 -11.25 10.44 -5.54
N TRP A 403 -12.09 11.47 -5.63
CA TRP A 403 -12.75 11.84 -6.90
C TRP A 403 -12.68 13.33 -7.20
N LEU A 404 -12.54 14.19 -6.19
CA LEU A 404 -12.41 15.64 -6.35
C LEU A 404 -11.27 16.16 -5.49
N LEU A 405 -10.41 16.96 -6.10
CA LEU A 405 -9.30 17.66 -5.45
C LEU A 405 -9.53 19.16 -5.66
N ILE A 406 -9.46 19.92 -4.59
CA ILE A 406 -9.57 21.38 -4.58
C ILE A 406 -8.22 21.93 -4.11
N TYR A 407 -7.69 22.91 -4.84
CA TYR A 407 -6.42 23.57 -4.59
C TYR A 407 -6.69 25.05 -4.38
N ILE A 408 -6.19 25.63 -3.30
CA ILE A 408 -6.54 26.97 -2.84
C ILE A 408 -5.27 27.84 -2.82
N ASP A 409 -5.32 29.02 -3.43
CA ASP A 409 -4.24 29.99 -3.29
C ASP A 409 -4.30 30.60 -1.88
N VAL A 410 -3.45 30.08 -0.99
CA VAL A 410 -3.43 30.48 0.43
C VAL A 410 -3.02 31.94 0.60
N ASP A 411 -2.22 32.50 -0.31
CA ASP A 411 -1.80 33.90 -0.25
C ASP A 411 -2.98 34.83 -0.55
N LYS A 412 -3.75 34.51 -1.60
CA LYS A 412 -4.98 35.21 -1.96
C LYS A 412 -6.07 35.03 -0.89
N LEU A 413 -6.22 33.82 -0.36
CA LEU A 413 -7.16 33.55 0.72
C LEU A 413 -6.85 34.39 1.96
N ASN A 414 -5.58 34.46 2.36
CA ASN A 414 -5.16 35.27 3.49
C ASN A 414 -5.33 36.78 3.23
N GLN A 415 -5.15 37.26 1.99
CA GLN A 415 -5.44 38.64 1.62
C GLN A 415 -6.93 38.94 1.77
N ALA A 416 -7.81 38.09 1.23
CA ALA A 416 -9.25 38.21 1.35
C ALA A 416 -9.73 38.23 2.82
N LEU A 417 -9.18 37.35 3.66
CA LEU A 417 -9.47 37.35 5.09
C LEU A 417 -9.03 38.64 5.79
N LYS A 418 -7.83 39.15 5.49
CA LYS A 418 -7.37 40.42 6.07
C LYS A 418 -8.29 41.58 5.71
N GLU A 419 -8.75 41.64 4.47
CA GLU A 419 -9.70 42.65 4.02
C GLU A 419 -11.04 42.54 4.79
N LEU A 420 -11.56 41.32 4.98
CA LEU A 420 -12.77 41.04 5.77
C LEU A 420 -12.62 41.40 7.27
N PHE A 421 -11.41 41.30 7.83
CA PHE A 421 -11.14 41.61 9.24
C PHE A 421 -10.77 43.07 9.51
N SER A 422 -10.56 43.90 8.48
CA SER A 422 -10.05 45.28 8.61
C SER A 422 -10.83 46.20 9.58
N ASN A 423 -12.07 45.82 9.93
CA ASN A 423 -13.00 46.62 10.74
C ASN A 423 -13.42 45.98 12.07
N ASN A 424 -12.94 44.79 12.46
CA ASN A 424 -13.35 44.08 13.68
C ASN A 424 -12.27 43.14 14.23
N GLU A 425 -12.40 42.71 15.50
CA GLU A 425 -11.59 41.60 16.04
C GLU A 425 -11.82 40.31 15.25
N ALA A 426 -10.81 39.43 15.22
CA ALA A 426 -10.83 38.19 14.47
C ALA A 426 -11.98 37.27 14.95
N SER A 427 -13.03 37.14 14.14
CA SER A 427 -14.10 36.17 14.32
C SER A 427 -13.76 34.84 13.65
N PRO A 428 -14.35 33.71 14.10
CA PRO A 428 -14.22 32.45 13.40
C PRO A 428 -14.67 32.54 11.94
N VAL A 429 -13.91 31.91 11.05
CA VAL A 429 -14.19 31.87 9.61
C VAL A 429 -14.88 30.55 9.28
N GLU A 430 -15.96 30.61 8.53
CA GLU A 430 -16.56 29.43 7.91
C GLU A 430 -16.23 29.43 6.42
N PHE A 431 -15.55 28.39 5.96
CA PHE A 431 -15.40 28.09 4.54
C PHE A 431 -16.55 27.19 4.12
N LEU A 432 -17.36 27.62 3.16
CA LEU A 432 -18.48 26.84 2.63
C LEU A 432 -18.19 26.48 1.18
N VAL A 433 -18.13 25.18 0.88
CA VAL A 433 -18.00 24.67 -0.48
C VAL A 433 -19.32 24.04 -0.89
N VAL A 434 -19.99 24.65 -1.86
CA VAL A 434 -21.25 24.15 -2.40
C VAL A 434 -20.97 23.40 -3.70
N VAL A 435 -21.47 22.18 -3.81
CA VAL A 435 -21.38 21.36 -5.02
C VAL A 435 -22.80 21.22 -5.59
N GLU A 436 -23.15 22.07 -6.56
CA GLU A 436 -24.54 22.23 -7.02
C GLU A 436 -25.04 21.06 -7.90
N ASP A 437 -24.13 20.43 -8.67
CA ASP A 437 -24.48 19.25 -9.48
C ASP A 437 -23.30 18.28 -9.59
N ASN A 438 -23.59 17.00 -9.30
CA ASN A 438 -22.67 15.90 -9.53
C ASN A 438 -22.33 15.71 -11.02
N GLU A 439 -23.08 16.30 -11.96
CA GLU A 439 -22.80 16.23 -13.39
C GLU A 439 -21.96 17.42 -13.90
N THR A 440 -22.32 18.68 -13.58
CA THR A 440 -21.61 19.88 -14.09
C THR A 440 -20.36 20.26 -13.32
N ASN A 441 -20.21 19.79 -12.07
CA ASN A 441 -19.15 20.22 -11.13
C ASN A 441 -19.10 21.74 -10.93
N ASP A 442 -20.26 22.40 -10.96
CA ASP A 442 -20.33 23.78 -10.50
C ASP A 442 -20.09 23.78 -8.99
N ILE A 443 -18.83 24.07 -8.64
CA ILE A 443 -18.35 24.19 -7.27
C ILE A 443 -18.19 25.67 -7.01
N THR A 444 -18.81 26.15 -5.95
CA THR A 444 -18.65 27.51 -5.47
C THR A 444 -18.03 27.49 -4.08
N PHE A 445 -17.07 28.39 -3.85
CA PHE A 445 -16.35 28.50 -2.59
C PHE A 445 -16.68 29.84 -1.95
N PHE A 446 -17.29 29.81 -0.76
CA PHE A 446 -17.63 31.00 0.01
C PHE A 446 -16.77 31.11 1.27
N ILE A 447 -16.42 32.34 1.60
CA ILE A 447 -15.80 32.73 2.86
C ILE A 447 -16.85 33.50 3.67
N ASN A 448 -17.27 32.92 4.78
CA ASN A 448 -18.21 33.53 5.71
C ASN A 448 -17.45 34.00 6.95
N ALA A 449 -17.44 35.32 7.18
CA ALA A 449 -16.82 35.91 8.37
C ALA A 449 -17.54 37.24 8.71
N ASN A 450 -17.66 37.57 10.00
CA ASN A 450 -18.26 38.84 10.45
C ASN A 450 -19.67 39.13 9.89
N GLY A 451 -20.47 38.11 9.59
CA GLY A 451 -21.79 38.26 8.97
C GLY A 451 -21.77 38.67 7.49
N GLN A 452 -20.60 38.67 6.86
CA GLN A 452 -20.41 38.83 5.42
C GLN A 452 -20.11 37.47 4.79
N SER A 453 -20.61 37.25 3.58
CA SER A 453 -20.31 36.09 2.75
C SER A 453 -19.72 36.59 1.44
N VAL A 454 -18.52 36.14 1.12
CA VAL A 454 -17.79 36.53 -0.09
C VAL A 454 -17.44 35.28 -0.88
N GLU A 455 -17.77 35.28 -2.17
CA GLU A 455 -17.33 34.25 -3.09
C GLU A 455 -15.83 34.40 -3.37
N PHE A 456 -15.08 33.32 -3.18
CA PHE A 456 -13.64 33.26 -3.39
C PHE A 456 -13.35 32.48 -4.67
N ASN A 457 -12.60 33.10 -5.58
CA ASN A 457 -12.38 32.58 -6.93
C ASN A 457 -10.92 32.15 -7.20
N ASP A 458 -9.99 32.42 -6.29
CA ASP A 458 -8.58 32.05 -6.45
C ASP A 458 -8.32 30.60 -5.98
N TRP A 459 -9.01 29.65 -6.62
CA TRP A 459 -8.85 28.21 -6.40
C TRP A 459 -8.98 27.44 -7.72
N GLN A 460 -8.57 26.17 -7.71
CA GLN A 460 -8.69 25.25 -8.85
C GLN A 460 -9.19 23.90 -8.38
N SER A 461 -9.81 23.12 -9.27
CA SER A 461 -10.17 21.73 -8.98
C SER A 461 -9.67 20.75 -10.03
N ARG A 462 -9.47 19.51 -9.60
CA ARG A 462 -9.21 18.35 -10.46
C ARG A 462 -10.14 17.22 -10.12
N VAL A 463 -10.77 16.67 -11.15
CA VAL A 463 -11.76 15.60 -11.01
C VAL A 463 -11.16 14.31 -11.54
N GLN A 464 -11.12 13.27 -10.70
CA GLN A 464 -10.67 11.94 -11.10
C GLN A 464 -11.85 11.17 -11.71
N GLN A 465 -12.03 11.31 -13.02
CA GLN A 465 -13.20 10.79 -13.73
C GLN A 465 -13.42 9.28 -13.53
N GLU A 466 -12.35 8.49 -13.45
CA GLU A 466 -12.44 7.05 -13.22
C GLU A 466 -13.16 6.70 -11.91
N TYR A 467 -12.80 7.39 -10.81
CA TYR A 467 -13.43 7.17 -9.52
C TYR A 467 -14.84 7.78 -9.48
N LYS A 468 -15.06 8.91 -10.14
CA LYS A 468 -16.38 9.52 -10.28
C LYS A 468 -17.39 8.57 -10.90
N GLU A 469 -17.06 7.92 -12.01
CA GLU A 469 -17.96 6.94 -12.66
C GLU A 469 -18.23 5.71 -11.77
N LYS A 470 -17.21 5.23 -11.05
CA LYS A 470 -17.37 4.13 -10.09
C LYS A 470 -18.31 4.49 -8.96
N ILE A 471 -18.16 5.69 -8.38
CA ILE A 471 -19.03 6.19 -7.32
C ILE A 471 -20.45 6.39 -7.85
N LYS A 472 -20.62 6.98 -9.04
CA LYS A 472 -21.93 7.17 -9.70
C LYS A 472 -22.68 5.84 -9.84
N LYS A 473 -22.00 4.82 -10.38
CA LYS A 473 -22.58 3.47 -10.53
C LYS A 473 -22.95 2.85 -9.18
N LEU A 474 -22.11 3.03 -8.16
CA LEU A 474 -22.41 2.52 -6.82
C LEU A 474 -23.62 3.24 -6.22
N MET A 475 -23.67 4.57 -6.29
CA MET A 475 -24.79 5.36 -5.77
C MET A 475 -26.11 5.00 -6.46
N SER A 476 -26.10 4.76 -7.77
CA SER A 476 -27.31 4.32 -8.48
C SER A 476 -27.81 2.96 -7.99
N VAL A 477 -26.89 2.03 -7.70
CA VAL A 477 -27.26 0.71 -7.15
C VAL A 477 -27.81 0.85 -5.73
N LEU A 478 -27.15 1.62 -4.86
CA LEU A 478 -27.61 1.83 -3.48
C LEU A 478 -28.99 2.51 -3.43
N ALA A 479 -29.22 3.53 -4.26
CA ALA A 479 -30.52 4.19 -4.36
C ALA A 479 -31.62 3.25 -4.86
N GLN A 480 -31.29 2.38 -5.83
CA GLN A 480 -32.21 1.35 -6.33
C GLN A 480 -32.53 0.30 -5.27
N GLU A 481 -31.55 -0.15 -4.48
CA GLU A 481 -31.75 -1.07 -3.36
C GLU A 481 -32.59 -0.46 -2.24
N GLU A 482 -32.33 0.78 -1.84
CA GLU A 482 -33.13 1.47 -0.80
C GLU A 482 -34.59 1.65 -1.25
N SER A 483 -34.79 2.04 -2.51
CA SER A 483 -36.11 2.13 -3.11
C SER A 483 -36.82 0.78 -3.14
N ALA A 484 -36.12 -0.28 -3.55
CA ALA A 484 -36.66 -1.64 -3.56
C ALA A 484 -37.04 -2.13 -2.15
N LEU A 485 -36.25 -1.81 -1.12
CA LEU A 485 -36.58 -2.15 0.27
C LEU A 485 -37.87 -1.48 0.76
N LYS A 486 -38.09 -0.21 0.41
CA LYS A 486 -39.34 0.51 0.72
C LYS A 486 -40.54 -0.16 0.04
N VAL A 487 -40.42 -0.45 -1.26
CA VAL A 487 -41.49 -1.12 -2.03
C VAL A 487 -41.75 -2.54 -1.49
N LEU A 488 -40.72 -3.28 -1.09
CA LEU A 488 -40.86 -4.61 -0.50
C LEU A 488 -41.61 -4.56 0.84
N ALA A 489 -41.29 -3.59 1.70
CA ALA A 489 -42.00 -3.40 2.96
C ALA A 489 -43.49 -3.07 2.74
N GLU A 490 -43.80 -2.22 1.77
CA GLU A 490 -45.18 -1.93 1.36
C GLU A 490 -45.90 -3.15 0.79
N ALA A 491 -45.23 -3.95 -0.04
CA ALA A 491 -45.81 -5.17 -0.58
C ALA A 491 -46.19 -6.17 0.53
N TRP A 492 -45.34 -6.33 1.56
CA TRP A 492 -45.67 -7.16 2.72
C TRP A 492 -46.82 -6.59 3.56
N LYS A 493 -46.95 -5.26 3.63
CA LYS A 493 -48.10 -4.60 4.26
C LYS A 493 -49.41 -4.94 3.52
N ASP A 494 -49.39 -4.92 2.19
CA ASP A 494 -50.54 -5.27 1.36
C ASP A 494 -50.91 -6.75 1.49
N VAL A 495 -49.92 -7.66 1.52
CA VAL A 495 -50.15 -9.08 1.79
C VAL A 495 -50.83 -9.26 3.15
N LYS A 496 -50.38 -8.53 4.18
CA LYS A 496 -50.98 -8.59 5.52
C LYS A 496 -52.42 -8.07 5.54
N SER A 497 -52.74 -7.03 4.77
CA SER A 497 -54.12 -6.53 4.61
C SER A 497 -54.96 -7.35 3.63
N LYS A 498 -54.42 -8.42 3.05
CA LYS A 498 -55.05 -9.27 2.03
C LYS A 498 -55.36 -8.56 0.71
N ASP A 499 -54.70 -7.44 0.43
CA ASP A 499 -54.77 -6.77 -0.88
C ASP A 499 -53.74 -7.40 -1.83
N PHE A 500 -54.06 -8.60 -2.32
CA PHE A 500 -53.13 -9.36 -3.14
C PHE A 500 -52.92 -8.77 -4.54
N LYS A 501 -53.85 -7.96 -5.04
CA LYS A 501 -53.71 -7.29 -6.33
C LYS A 501 -52.66 -6.17 -6.24
N ALA A 502 -52.73 -5.35 -5.20
CA ALA A 502 -51.70 -4.33 -4.95
C ALA A 502 -50.33 -4.96 -4.66
N ALA A 503 -50.31 -6.03 -3.85
CA ALA A 503 -49.09 -6.77 -3.57
C ALA A 503 -48.45 -7.37 -4.83
N ALA A 504 -49.25 -7.95 -5.74
CA ALA A 504 -48.76 -8.49 -7.00
C ALA A 504 -48.14 -7.40 -7.89
N GLY A 505 -48.80 -6.25 -8.04
CA GLY A 505 -48.24 -5.13 -8.81
C GLY A 505 -46.91 -4.61 -8.24
N LYS A 506 -46.79 -4.55 -6.90
CA LYS A 506 -45.52 -4.21 -6.24
C LYS A 506 -44.47 -5.30 -6.42
N CYS A 507 -44.87 -6.57 -6.39
CA CYS A 507 -43.97 -7.70 -6.65
C CYS A 507 -43.42 -7.65 -8.09
N ASP A 508 -44.24 -7.33 -9.09
CA ASP A 508 -43.78 -7.16 -10.48
C ASP A 508 -42.82 -5.97 -10.60
N THR A 509 -43.11 -4.87 -9.90
CA THR A 509 -42.21 -3.71 -9.83
C THR A 509 -40.86 -4.10 -9.21
N LEU A 510 -40.86 -4.88 -8.14
CA LEU A 510 -39.65 -5.37 -7.48
C LEU A 510 -38.87 -6.36 -8.36
N LEU A 511 -39.54 -7.20 -9.14
CA LEU A 511 -38.88 -8.10 -10.09
C LEU A 511 -38.21 -7.32 -11.23
N ALA A 512 -38.80 -6.19 -11.66
CA ALA A 512 -38.17 -5.30 -12.64
C ALA A 512 -36.98 -4.52 -12.04
N MET A 513 -37.08 -4.08 -10.78
CA MET A 513 -36.03 -3.32 -10.11
C MET A 513 -34.86 -4.20 -9.64
N THR A 514 -35.14 -5.36 -9.06
CA THR A 514 -34.16 -6.23 -8.39
C THR A 514 -34.45 -7.70 -8.72
N PRO A 515 -34.24 -8.13 -9.98
CA PRO A 515 -34.55 -9.50 -10.43
C PRO A 515 -33.68 -10.58 -9.78
N VAL A 516 -32.64 -10.19 -9.04
CA VAL A 516 -31.74 -11.12 -8.34
C VAL A 516 -32.01 -11.20 -6.84
N ASN A 517 -32.93 -10.40 -6.29
CA ASN A 517 -33.20 -10.38 -4.86
C ASN A 517 -34.09 -11.58 -4.45
N PRO A 518 -33.57 -12.55 -3.68
CA PRO A 518 -34.30 -13.77 -3.30
C PRO A 518 -35.62 -13.48 -2.56
N GLN A 519 -35.67 -12.41 -1.77
CA GLN A 519 -36.84 -12.06 -0.97
C GLN A 519 -38.06 -11.71 -1.83
N VAL A 520 -37.83 -11.19 -3.04
CA VAL A 520 -38.88 -10.88 -4.01
C VAL A 520 -39.54 -12.16 -4.52
N TYR A 521 -38.76 -13.23 -4.70
CA TYR A 521 -39.29 -14.55 -5.08
C TYR A 521 -40.04 -15.23 -3.94
N PHE A 522 -39.59 -15.04 -2.69
CA PHE A 522 -40.39 -15.47 -1.54
C PHE A 522 -41.73 -14.71 -1.44
N LEU A 523 -41.74 -13.40 -1.70
CA LEU A 523 -42.98 -12.62 -1.81
C LEU A 523 -43.87 -13.15 -2.95
N GLN A 524 -43.30 -13.42 -4.13
CA GLN A 524 -44.04 -13.99 -5.27
C GLN A 524 -44.71 -15.32 -4.91
N GLY A 525 -43.96 -16.25 -4.29
CA GLY A 525 -44.51 -17.53 -3.84
C GLY A 525 -45.60 -17.35 -2.77
N SER A 526 -45.43 -16.37 -1.87
CA SER A 526 -46.43 -16.04 -0.85
C SER A 526 -47.73 -15.54 -1.45
N ILE A 527 -47.66 -14.64 -2.43
CA ILE A 527 -48.83 -14.09 -3.14
C ILE A 527 -49.53 -15.21 -3.92
N LEU A 528 -48.78 -16.00 -4.69
CA LEU A 528 -49.30 -17.10 -5.50
C LEU A 528 -50.11 -18.09 -4.66
N ARG A 529 -49.60 -18.43 -3.47
CA ARG A 529 -50.28 -19.29 -2.50
C ARG A 529 -51.64 -18.72 -2.07
N TYR A 530 -51.75 -17.41 -1.85
CA TYR A 530 -52.99 -16.77 -1.42
C TYR A 530 -53.98 -16.53 -2.56
N THR A 531 -53.51 -16.35 -3.80
CA THR A 531 -54.37 -16.02 -4.96
C THR A 531 -54.81 -17.24 -5.76
N GLU A 532 -53.91 -18.18 -6.02
CA GLU A 532 -54.13 -19.34 -6.89
C GLU A 532 -54.12 -20.67 -6.11
N GLY A 533 -53.65 -20.63 -4.87
CA GLY A 533 -53.74 -21.74 -3.93
C GLY A 533 -52.48 -22.61 -3.83
N PRO A 534 -52.52 -23.66 -2.99
CA PRO A 534 -51.36 -24.50 -2.69
C PRO A 534 -50.76 -25.23 -3.89
N SER A 535 -51.57 -25.65 -4.86
CA SER A 535 -51.11 -26.39 -6.04
C SER A 535 -50.24 -25.50 -6.95
N ALA A 536 -50.69 -24.27 -7.22
CA ALA A 536 -49.94 -23.33 -8.05
C ALA A 536 -48.58 -22.97 -7.44
N PHE A 537 -48.53 -22.82 -6.11
CA PHE A 537 -47.26 -22.65 -5.39
C PHE A 537 -46.32 -23.85 -5.57
N MET A 538 -46.84 -25.07 -5.40
CA MET A 538 -46.04 -26.29 -5.54
C MET A 538 -45.53 -26.48 -6.97
N ASP A 539 -46.34 -26.19 -7.99
CA ASP A 539 -45.94 -26.27 -9.40
C ASP A 539 -44.81 -25.30 -9.75
N LYS A 540 -44.74 -24.15 -9.06
CA LYS A 540 -43.71 -23.13 -9.27
C LYS A 540 -42.53 -23.22 -8.29
N LEU A 541 -42.56 -24.16 -7.34
CA LEU A 541 -41.60 -24.22 -6.24
C LEU A 541 -40.16 -24.37 -6.72
N ASP A 542 -39.90 -25.23 -7.71
CA ASP A 542 -38.54 -25.45 -8.22
C ASP A 542 -37.96 -24.18 -8.84
N TYR A 543 -38.77 -23.40 -9.57
CA TYR A 543 -38.37 -22.09 -10.10
C TYR A 543 -38.06 -21.10 -8.98
N LEU A 544 -38.89 -21.06 -7.93
CA LEU A 544 -38.67 -20.14 -6.80
C LEU A 544 -37.42 -20.48 -6.01
N LEU A 545 -37.13 -21.78 -5.84
CA LEU A 545 -35.91 -22.27 -5.17
C LEU A 545 -34.66 -22.01 -6.01
N GLU A 546 -34.73 -22.17 -7.33
CA GLU A 546 -33.63 -21.81 -8.24
C GLU A 546 -33.30 -20.31 -8.12
N LYS A 547 -34.32 -19.45 -8.07
CA LYS A 547 -34.15 -18.00 -7.95
C LYS A 547 -33.74 -17.51 -6.56
N ALA A 548 -33.86 -18.35 -5.54
CA ALA A 548 -33.42 -18.02 -4.20
C ALA A 548 -31.89 -18.08 -4.03
N ASP A 549 -31.14 -18.66 -4.99
CA ASP A 549 -29.68 -18.65 -5.12
C ASP A 549 -28.90 -18.77 -3.80
N GLU A 550 -29.06 -19.91 -3.11
CA GLU A 550 -28.42 -20.22 -1.82
C GLU A 550 -28.72 -19.25 -0.65
N ASP A 551 -29.62 -18.29 -0.80
CA ASP A 551 -30.05 -17.43 0.32
C ASP A 551 -30.75 -18.29 1.38
N VAL A 552 -30.08 -18.41 2.52
CA VAL A 552 -30.46 -19.30 3.64
C VAL A 552 -31.88 -19.01 4.10
N PHE A 553 -32.24 -17.73 4.25
CA PHE A 553 -33.54 -17.33 4.78
C PHE A 553 -34.68 -17.57 3.78
N THR A 554 -34.52 -17.20 2.52
CA THR A 554 -35.53 -17.37 1.47
C THR A 554 -35.73 -18.85 1.18
N THR A 555 -34.64 -19.61 1.01
CA THR A 555 -34.69 -21.03 0.68
C THR A 555 -35.32 -21.86 1.80
N SER A 556 -34.96 -21.61 3.06
CA SER A 556 -35.57 -22.29 4.21
C SER A 556 -37.07 -21.97 4.33
N ARG A 557 -37.47 -20.71 4.16
CA ARG A 557 -38.88 -20.30 4.19
C ARG A 557 -39.72 -20.89 3.06
N LEU A 558 -39.19 -20.96 1.83
CA LEU A 558 -39.87 -21.60 0.70
C LEU A 558 -40.09 -23.10 0.96
N ASN A 559 -39.07 -23.81 1.47
CA ASN A 559 -39.22 -25.21 1.89
C ASN A 559 -40.24 -25.35 3.02
N ASN A 560 -40.22 -24.45 4.01
CA ASN A 560 -41.22 -24.47 5.08
C ASN A 560 -42.64 -24.27 4.54
N TYR A 561 -42.85 -23.35 3.60
CA TYR A 561 -44.15 -23.16 2.96
C TYR A 561 -44.61 -24.40 2.19
N ALA A 562 -43.71 -25.05 1.45
CA ALA A 562 -44.01 -26.33 0.81
C ALA A 562 -44.44 -27.39 1.82
N GLY A 563 -43.75 -27.46 2.97
CA GLY A 563 -44.13 -28.31 4.09
C GLY A 563 -45.54 -28.02 4.59
N CYS A 564 -45.87 -26.75 4.84
CA CYS A 564 -47.22 -26.35 5.28
C CYS A 564 -48.30 -26.71 4.24
N MET A 565 -48.05 -26.51 2.95
CA MET A 565 -49.02 -26.83 1.90
C MET A 565 -49.31 -28.33 1.81
N LEU A 566 -48.28 -29.16 1.99
CA LEU A 566 -48.43 -30.62 2.02
C LEU A 566 -49.12 -31.08 3.32
N ASP A 567 -48.88 -30.42 4.44
CA ASP A 567 -49.55 -30.67 5.72
C ASP A 567 -51.05 -30.36 5.65
N ASP A 568 -51.42 -29.22 5.04
CA ASP A 568 -52.82 -28.85 4.77
C ASP A 568 -53.53 -29.91 3.92
N GLN A 569 -52.80 -30.53 2.99
CA GLN A 569 -53.26 -31.66 2.16
C GLN A 569 -53.19 -33.03 2.87
N ARG A 570 -52.80 -33.06 4.15
CA ARG A 570 -52.59 -34.26 4.99
C ARG A 570 -51.52 -35.21 4.46
N GLN A 571 -50.61 -34.74 3.61
CA GLN A 571 -49.46 -35.48 3.09
C GLN A 571 -48.28 -35.40 4.05
N TYR A 572 -48.47 -35.86 5.29
CA TYR A 572 -47.55 -35.64 6.41
C TYR A 572 -46.12 -36.13 6.15
N SER A 573 -45.94 -37.27 5.48
CA SER A 573 -44.59 -37.78 5.15
C SER A 573 -43.84 -36.89 4.16
N ALA A 574 -44.55 -36.32 3.18
CA ALA A 574 -43.97 -35.38 2.23
C ALA A 574 -43.69 -34.04 2.90
N ALA A 575 -44.63 -33.53 3.70
CA ALA A 575 -44.46 -32.31 4.50
C ALA A 575 -43.21 -32.38 5.41
N LEU A 576 -43.02 -33.52 6.09
CA LEU A 576 -41.85 -33.77 6.92
C LEU A 576 -40.54 -33.60 6.15
N THR A 577 -40.49 -34.03 4.88
CA THR A 577 -39.28 -33.93 4.05
C THR A 577 -38.89 -32.46 3.85
N TYR A 578 -39.86 -31.60 3.59
CA TYR A 578 -39.62 -30.18 3.36
C TYR A 578 -39.32 -29.41 4.64
N PHE A 579 -39.98 -29.72 5.77
CA PHE A 579 -39.59 -29.12 7.05
C PHE A 579 -38.18 -29.53 7.50
N VAL A 580 -37.79 -30.79 7.27
CA VAL A 580 -36.42 -31.24 7.51
C VAL A 580 -35.43 -30.48 6.64
N LYS A 581 -35.72 -30.31 5.33
CA LYS A 581 -34.90 -29.47 4.44
C LYS A 581 -34.77 -28.05 4.99
N ALA A 582 -35.87 -27.39 5.37
CA ALA A 582 -35.84 -26.05 5.97
C ALA A 582 -34.93 -25.99 7.21
N SER A 583 -35.11 -26.90 8.16
CA SER A 583 -34.30 -26.98 9.38
C SER A 583 -32.83 -27.34 9.15
N SER A 584 -32.51 -27.97 8.01
CA SER A 584 -31.11 -28.29 7.66
C SER A 584 -30.39 -27.11 7.03
N ILE A 585 -31.13 -26.22 6.38
CA ILE A 585 -30.62 -25.00 5.74
C ILE A 585 -30.44 -23.90 6.79
N ASP A 586 -31.45 -23.72 7.65
CA ASP A 586 -31.41 -22.80 8.78
C ASP A 586 -31.66 -23.58 10.09
N PRO A 587 -30.59 -24.09 10.74
CA PRO A 587 -30.70 -24.90 11.96
C PRO A 587 -30.95 -24.08 13.23
N ASP A 588 -30.91 -22.74 13.14
CA ASP A 588 -31.08 -21.86 14.29
C ASP A 588 -32.51 -21.36 14.48
N ASP A 589 -33.35 -21.40 13.44
CA ASP A 589 -34.78 -21.12 13.57
C ASP A 589 -35.54 -22.31 14.20
N GLY A 590 -35.97 -22.13 15.46
CA GLY A 590 -36.75 -23.11 16.19
C GLY A 590 -38.14 -23.39 15.63
N MET A 591 -38.68 -22.53 14.75
CA MET A 591 -39.98 -22.73 14.10
C MET A 591 -39.99 -23.99 13.24
N TYR A 592 -38.94 -24.26 12.47
CA TYR A 592 -38.88 -25.44 11.61
C TYR A 592 -38.86 -26.74 12.43
N LEU A 593 -38.20 -26.72 13.59
CA LEU A 593 -38.20 -27.84 14.54
C LEU A 593 -39.58 -28.06 15.16
N ALA A 594 -40.32 -26.99 15.45
CA ALA A 594 -41.70 -27.06 15.91
C ALA A 594 -42.62 -27.71 14.86
N ASN A 595 -42.49 -27.32 13.58
CA ASN A 595 -43.25 -27.91 12.49
C ASN A 595 -42.91 -29.40 12.31
N ILE A 596 -41.64 -29.80 12.44
CA ILE A 596 -41.25 -31.22 12.45
C ILE A 596 -41.90 -31.97 13.61
N ALA A 597 -41.94 -31.37 14.80
CA ALA A 597 -42.57 -31.96 15.98
C ALA A 597 -44.08 -32.18 15.76
N GLU A 598 -44.77 -31.18 15.22
CA GLU A 598 -46.18 -31.24 14.86
C GLU A 598 -46.46 -32.37 13.85
N ILE A 599 -45.62 -32.50 12.81
CA ILE A 599 -45.80 -33.59 11.84
C ILE A 599 -45.59 -34.97 12.48
N TYR A 600 -44.63 -35.12 13.40
CA TYR A 600 -44.48 -36.38 14.14
C TYR A 600 -45.65 -36.67 15.08
N TYR A 601 -46.25 -35.63 15.66
CA TYR A 601 -47.48 -35.72 16.44
C TYR A 601 -48.63 -36.22 15.56
N LYS A 602 -48.89 -35.58 14.40
CA LYS A 602 -49.88 -36.00 13.37
C LYS A 602 -49.67 -37.43 12.86
N LEU A 603 -48.42 -37.87 12.75
CA LEU A 603 -48.04 -39.24 12.38
C LEU A 603 -48.15 -40.26 13.53
N LYS A 604 -48.63 -39.86 14.71
CA LYS A 604 -48.75 -40.68 15.92
C LYS A 604 -47.41 -41.29 16.36
N LYS A 605 -46.34 -40.51 16.30
CA LYS A 605 -44.97 -40.90 16.73
C LYS A 605 -44.54 -40.08 17.97
N PRO A 606 -45.11 -40.35 19.16
CA PRO A 606 -44.97 -39.51 20.36
C PRO A 606 -43.53 -39.24 20.77
N LYS A 607 -42.68 -40.28 20.77
CA LYS A 607 -41.26 -40.15 21.15
C LYS A 607 -40.51 -39.15 20.27
N LYS A 608 -40.80 -39.14 18.96
CA LYS A 608 -40.15 -38.21 18.02
C LYS A 608 -40.73 -36.81 18.14
N ALA A 609 -42.04 -36.68 18.33
CA ALA A 609 -42.69 -35.39 18.55
C ALA A 609 -42.08 -34.67 19.76
N LEU A 610 -42.01 -35.34 20.92
CA LEU A 610 -41.40 -34.79 22.14
C LEU A 610 -39.91 -34.48 21.98
N GLN A 611 -39.16 -35.30 21.23
CA GLN A 611 -37.75 -35.04 20.94
C GLN A 611 -37.58 -33.72 20.16
N PHE A 612 -38.39 -33.47 19.15
CA PHE A 612 -38.30 -32.24 18.36
C PHE A 612 -38.90 -31.02 19.09
N VAL A 613 -39.90 -31.21 19.96
CA VAL A 613 -40.35 -30.17 20.91
C VAL A 613 -39.18 -29.68 21.77
N GLN A 614 -38.40 -30.59 22.37
CA GLN A 614 -37.25 -30.22 23.19
C GLN A 614 -36.22 -29.42 22.39
N LYS A 615 -35.98 -29.80 21.12
CA LYS A 615 -35.08 -29.06 20.23
C LYS A 615 -35.61 -27.67 19.89
N ALA A 616 -36.91 -27.53 19.61
CA ALA A 616 -37.54 -26.25 19.32
C ALA A 616 -37.45 -25.30 20.53
N LEU A 617 -37.74 -25.80 21.74
CA LEU A 617 -37.62 -25.03 22.99
C LEU A 617 -36.17 -24.63 23.28
N ALA A 618 -35.19 -25.49 22.99
CA ALA A 618 -33.77 -25.16 23.09
C ALA A 618 -33.33 -24.04 22.13
N LYS A 619 -34.12 -23.78 21.07
CA LYS A 619 -33.99 -22.64 20.15
C LYS A 619 -34.94 -21.49 20.51
N ASN A 620 -35.47 -21.46 21.74
CA ASN A 620 -36.40 -20.46 22.25
C ASN A 620 -37.69 -20.30 21.44
N HIS A 621 -38.13 -21.35 20.73
CA HIS A 621 -39.39 -21.33 19.98
C HIS A 621 -40.46 -22.10 20.75
N GLN A 622 -41.55 -21.40 21.11
CA GLN A 622 -42.71 -21.96 21.80
C GLN A 622 -44.00 -21.44 21.15
N ASN A 623 -44.95 -22.33 20.91
CA ASN A 623 -46.27 -22.01 20.36
C ASN A 623 -47.34 -22.94 20.97
N ASP A 624 -48.61 -22.70 20.65
CA ASP A 624 -49.73 -23.46 21.22
C ASP A 624 -49.64 -24.96 20.89
N MET A 625 -49.19 -25.32 19.69
CA MET A 625 -49.00 -26.71 19.27
C MET A 625 -47.93 -27.41 20.11
N ILE A 626 -46.80 -26.76 20.39
CA ILE A 626 -45.77 -27.29 21.30
C ILE A 626 -46.38 -27.57 22.69
N ASN A 627 -47.17 -26.63 23.22
CA ASN A 627 -47.81 -26.78 24.52
C ASN A 627 -48.81 -27.95 24.53
N GLU A 628 -49.56 -28.13 23.44
CA GLU A 628 -50.49 -29.25 23.28
C GLU A 628 -49.75 -30.59 23.25
N ILE A 629 -48.68 -30.69 22.44
CA ILE A 629 -47.85 -31.91 22.34
C ILE A 629 -47.26 -32.26 23.71
N ILE A 630 -46.81 -31.29 24.51
CA ILE A 630 -46.32 -31.52 25.87
C ILE A 630 -47.46 -32.00 26.78
N LYS A 631 -48.61 -31.31 26.75
CA LYS A 631 -49.76 -31.59 27.63
C LYS A 631 -50.30 -33.00 27.46
N ASN A 632 -50.29 -33.52 26.24
CA ASN A 632 -50.81 -34.85 25.92
C ASN A 632 -49.69 -35.92 25.79
N ASP A 633 -48.48 -35.65 26.29
CA ASP A 633 -47.32 -36.54 26.22
C ASP A 633 -47.00 -37.04 24.79
N GLY A 634 -47.23 -36.18 23.79
CA GLY A 634 -47.01 -36.46 22.38
C GLY A 634 -48.04 -37.39 21.73
N VAL A 635 -49.16 -37.67 22.40
CA VAL A 635 -50.23 -38.53 21.90
C VAL A 635 -51.41 -37.67 21.46
N ILE A 636 -51.82 -37.81 20.20
CA ILE A 636 -53.05 -37.18 19.70
C ILE A 636 -54.24 -37.82 20.42
N SER A 637 -54.97 -36.99 21.18
CA SER A 637 -56.21 -37.36 21.87
C SER A 637 -57.34 -37.70 20.92
#